data_AF-A0A1E4RMZ9-F1
#
_entry.id   AF-A0A1E4RMZ9-F1
#
_cell.length_a   1.000
_cell.length_b   1.000
_cell.length_c   1.000
_cell.angle_alpha   90.00
_cell.angle_beta   90.00
_cell.angle_gamma   90.00
#
_symmetry.space_group_name_H-M   'P 1'
#
loop_
_entity.id
_entity.type
_entity.pdbx_description
1 polymer ?
#
loop_
_entity_poly.entity_id
_entity_poly.type
_entity_poly.pdbx_seq_one_letter_code
_entity_poly.pdbx_strand_id
1 'polypeptide(L)'
;MLSIKDSITRLSKAVRQIESITPVKRSDKSSTEFKKVDGSKEKTVRYKSDRSIPVTDLRRFKPLAREYNQGMFKEFLEPLNIPTLKSLQKERNRYPVEKARDNWKRKNNSVYEFQLFLENQAKFKKMVELLVELTPEELKSPENTTNHIVLKRLLTKNKEEVLNSRIEGIPEFYFGEIPPIPKPLTAESFERYIYFLTHLKILYKNSSSFKTGIIPHILLHTHKLSNEEYKPYRSANTFNYLIKYFGYDKHQSRFARELSLAMKIDGHSLNVESINNLIRLVKKQSNIRSLESSYSRICKYLKIAKLLRLQVNLTTWNRVYDCIDNTMLKEAFIQRIIQSNIPINENLSYRIVDDYMKILGGDNLPQVINFIEQDLKIKDWGQNSVLLNKVLYYSIVNCKLKLEFREIWEKLIINPRTKIDKDSMSKILLGMKQNEYFNNDKITFMLTIYCKLQNNSKFNKLDTSPYVFRHIITEICRIAGPYELDKLGKVIRILVHEEATKELGLPIEVTKYIKENVPPRRGELSKIDEFNFKKFIPEEVCENFKIMKRLIGLRLNSFEGNFIYYQWIKLRLDQNNGIIKYLSDSLTEKEIQEWQILKNQLVQINFDQVSKFKEQIGEVINETISIPRGIGTKYEKIQFAKLNKSELRDKLYQINQGPKEYFELQMKERGIIY
;
A
#
# COMPACT_ATOMS: atom_id res chain seq x y z
N MET A 1 -2.08 31.33 19.24
CA MET A 1 -1.84 30.00 18.66
C MET A 1 -1.92 28.92 19.74
N LEU A 2 -3.13 28.67 20.26
CA LEU A 2 -3.46 27.60 21.22
C LEU A 2 -4.46 26.62 20.56
N SER A 3 -4.12 26.26 19.31
CA SER A 3 -4.97 25.55 18.34
C SER A 3 -4.99 24.05 18.65
N ILE A 4 -6.17 23.44 18.65
CA ILE A 4 -6.42 22.03 18.98
C ILE A 4 -6.12 21.61 20.42
N LYS A 5 -5.04 22.05 21.07
CA LYS A 5 -4.73 21.69 22.47
C LYS A 5 -5.86 22.05 23.44
N ASP A 6 -6.45 23.24 23.28
CA ASP A 6 -7.55 23.74 24.13
C ASP A 6 -8.89 23.05 23.82
N SER A 7 -9.10 22.62 22.58
CA SER A 7 -10.29 21.85 22.21
C SER A 7 -10.15 20.36 22.47
N ILE A 8 -8.92 19.86 22.52
CA ILE A 8 -8.54 18.52 22.97
C ILE A 8 -8.66 18.38 24.49
N THR A 9 -8.22 19.39 25.26
CA THR A 9 -8.48 19.46 26.71
C THR A 9 -9.95 19.73 27.05
N ARG A 10 -10.79 20.17 26.09
CA ARG A 10 -12.27 20.13 26.21
C ARG A 10 -12.86 18.78 25.78
N LEU A 11 -12.24 18.12 24.82
CA LEU A 11 -12.47 16.72 24.41
C LEU A 11 -12.27 15.75 25.57
N SER A 12 -11.32 15.99 26.49
CA SER A 12 -11.12 15.16 27.68
C SER A 12 -12.33 15.11 28.64
N LYS A 13 -13.21 16.13 28.60
CA LYS A 13 -14.51 16.10 29.29
C LYS A 13 -15.55 15.20 28.59
N ALA A 14 -15.40 14.93 27.30
CA ALA A 14 -16.29 14.07 26.51
C ALA A 14 -15.74 12.66 26.25
N VAL A 15 -14.41 12.50 26.20
CA VAL A 15 -13.70 11.21 26.14
C VAL A 15 -13.56 10.59 27.54
N ARG A 16 -14.41 11.00 28.48
CA ARG A 16 -14.69 10.25 29.73
C ARG A 16 -15.19 8.81 29.48
N GLN A 17 -15.33 8.43 28.23
CA GLN A 17 -16.00 7.24 27.70
C GLN A 17 -15.07 6.05 27.40
N ILE A 18 -13.74 6.19 27.38
CA ILE A 18 -12.84 5.07 27.05
C ILE A 18 -12.04 4.65 28.28
N GLU A 19 -12.60 3.78 29.13
CA GLU A 19 -11.81 2.96 30.05
C GLU A 19 -11.61 1.56 29.45
N SER A 20 -10.35 1.13 29.47
CA SER A 20 -9.80 -0.21 29.20
C SER A 20 -10.79 -1.26 28.67
N ILE A 21 -10.86 -1.36 27.34
CA ILE A 21 -11.29 -2.58 26.66
C ILE A 21 -10.20 -3.62 26.93
N THR A 22 -10.37 -4.42 27.99
CA THR A 22 -9.62 -5.66 28.15
C THR A 22 -9.75 -6.48 26.87
N PRO A 23 -8.63 -7.00 26.32
CA PRO A 23 -8.71 -7.89 25.18
C PRO A 23 -9.51 -9.12 25.63
N VAL A 24 -10.70 -9.31 25.04
CA VAL A 24 -11.41 -10.59 25.10
C VAL A 24 -10.40 -11.64 24.69
N LYS A 25 -10.17 -12.63 25.56
CA LYS A 25 -9.32 -13.79 25.27
C LYS A 25 -9.76 -14.33 23.92
N ARG A 26 -8.91 -14.18 22.91
CA ARG A 26 -9.02 -14.94 21.67
C ARG A 26 -9.05 -16.40 22.13
N SER A 27 -10.17 -17.06 21.93
CA SER A 27 -10.12 -18.51 21.92
C SER A 27 -9.29 -18.86 20.69
N ASP A 28 -8.20 -19.59 20.92
CA ASP A 28 -7.39 -20.20 19.87
C ASP A 28 -8.28 -21.22 19.16
N LYS A 29 -9.15 -20.74 18.27
CA LYS A 29 -9.89 -21.58 17.33
C LYS A 29 -9.14 -21.56 16.03
N SER A 30 -8.37 -22.62 15.85
CA SER A 30 -7.95 -23.23 14.59
C SER A 30 -7.96 -22.29 13.38
N SER A 31 -6.80 -21.75 13.08
CA SER A 31 -6.49 -21.30 11.72
C SER A 31 -6.90 -22.39 10.75
N THR A 32 -7.91 -22.13 9.93
CA THR A 32 -8.12 -22.91 8.70
C THR A 32 -6.85 -22.73 7.89
N GLU A 33 -6.02 -23.77 7.88
CA GLU A 33 -4.79 -23.83 7.13
C GLU A 33 -5.12 -23.65 5.65
N PHE A 34 -4.91 -22.44 5.12
CA PHE A 34 -4.44 -22.36 3.75
C PHE A 34 -3.07 -23.00 3.77
N LYS A 35 -3.03 -24.31 3.45
CA LYS A 35 -1.80 -25.10 3.36
C LYS A 35 -0.72 -24.22 2.74
N LYS A 36 0.31 -23.90 3.53
CA LYS A 36 1.60 -23.52 2.98
C LYS A 36 1.91 -24.62 1.97
N VAL A 37 1.90 -24.28 0.69
CA VAL A 37 2.34 -25.21 -0.34
C VAL A 37 3.78 -25.48 0.01
N ASP A 38 4.05 -26.70 0.48
CA ASP A 38 5.39 -27.18 0.77
C ASP A 38 6.31 -26.81 -0.39
N GLY A 39 7.49 -26.28 -0.02
CA GLY A 39 8.52 -25.77 -0.92
C GLY A 39 9.23 -26.86 -1.74
N SER A 40 8.52 -27.88 -2.18
CA SER A 40 9.02 -29.03 -2.93
C SER A 40 8.20 -29.30 -4.20
N LYS A 41 7.71 -28.25 -4.88
CA LYS A 41 7.22 -28.38 -6.25
C LYS A 41 8.20 -27.76 -7.24
N GLU A 42 8.58 -28.61 -8.18
CA GLU A 42 9.59 -28.47 -9.22
C GLU A 42 9.68 -27.07 -9.85
N LYS A 43 10.92 -26.70 -10.18
CA LYS A 43 11.30 -25.56 -11.01
C LYS A 43 10.60 -25.63 -12.37
N THR A 44 9.34 -25.18 -12.43
CA THR A 44 8.55 -25.22 -13.67
C THR A 44 8.92 -24.00 -14.51
N VAL A 45 9.81 -24.22 -15.47
CA VAL A 45 10.11 -23.25 -16.52
C VAL A 45 8.87 -23.14 -17.42
N ARG A 46 8.10 -22.06 -17.28
CA ARG A 46 7.05 -21.73 -18.25
C ARG A 46 7.61 -20.85 -19.35
N TYR A 47 7.64 -21.38 -20.57
CA TYR A 47 8.00 -20.64 -21.76
C TYR A 47 6.92 -19.60 -22.09
N LYS A 48 7.24 -18.31 -22.05
CA LYS A 48 6.46 -17.32 -22.80
C LYS A 48 6.81 -17.49 -24.28
N SER A 49 5.83 -17.76 -25.13
CA SER A 49 6.04 -17.66 -26.58
C SER A 49 6.43 -16.22 -26.90
N ASP A 50 7.67 -16.00 -27.32
CA ASP A 50 8.20 -14.68 -27.63
C ASP A 50 7.65 -14.23 -29.00
N ARG A 51 6.39 -13.80 -29.00
CA ARG A 51 5.71 -13.38 -30.23
C ARG A 51 6.07 -11.92 -30.47
N SER A 52 6.97 -11.68 -31.42
CA SER A 52 7.43 -10.34 -31.74
C SER A 52 6.41 -9.60 -32.61
N ILE A 53 5.97 -8.41 -32.17
CA ILE A 53 5.20 -7.47 -33.00
C ILE A 53 6.15 -6.42 -33.58
N PRO A 54 6.10 -6.13 -34.90
CA PRO A 54 6.86 -5.07 -35.56
C PRO A 54 6.67 -3.70 -34.91
N VAL A 55 7.73 -2.87 -34.91
CA VAL A 55 7.72 -1.53 -34.28
C VAL A 55 6.79 -0.55 -35.01
N THR A 56 6.56 -0.77 -36.30
CA THR A 56 5.63 -0.02 -37.15
C THR A 56 4.18 -0.16 -36.68
N ASP A 57 3.76 -1.38 -36.36
CA ASP A 57 2.41 -1.66 -35.84
C ASP A 57 2.21 -1.05 -34.45
N LEU A 58 3.24 -1.12 -33.58
CA LEU A 58 3.19 -0.50 -32.26
C LEU A 58 2.90 1.01 -32.31
N ARG A 59 3.34 1.73 -33.36
CA ARG A 59 3.03 3.16 -33.52
C ARG A 59 1.59 3.39 -33.98
N ARG A 60 1.10 2.61 -34.93
CA ARG A 60 -0.25 2.72 -35.51
C ARG A 60 -1.35 2.45 -34.48
N PHE A 61 -1.15 1.45 -33.61
CA PHE A 61 -2.17 1.01 -32.65
C PHE A 61 -2.03 1.64 -31.24
N LYS A 62 -1.03 2.50 -31.02
CA LYS A 62 -0.85 3.25 -29.76
C LYS A 62 -2.09 4.04 -29.30
N PRO A 63 -2.87 4.73 -30.17
CA PRO A 63 -4.12 5.38 -29.74
C PRO A 63 -5.17 4.36 -29.28
N LEU A 64 -5.35 3.25 -30.00
CA LEU A 64 -6.31 2.19 -29.65
C LEU A 64 -5.98 1.54 -28.29
N ALA A 65 -4.69 1.27 -28.02
CA ALA A 65 -4.25 0.72 -26.74
C ALA A 65 -4.41 1.69 -25.55
N ARG A 66 -4.46 3.01 -25.80
CA ARG A 66 -4.75 4.03 -24.77
C ARG A 66 -6.23 4.06 -24.39
N GLU A 67 -7.10 3.78 -25.36
CA GLU A 67 -8.55 3.75 -25.16
C GLU A 67 -9.05 2.40 -24.66
N TYR A 68 -8.25 1.33 -24.79
CA TYR A 68 -8.61 -0.03 -24.41
C TYR A 68 -9.25 -0.17 -23.01
N ASN A 69 -8.65 0.37 -21.96
CA ASN A 69 -9.23 0.29 -20.61
C ASN A 69 -10.57 1.03 -20.49
N GLN A 70 -10.80 2.06 -21.33
CA GLN A 70 -12.08 2.74 -21.42
C GLN A 70 -13.09 1.92 -22.23
N GLY A 71 -12.64 1.26 -23.30
CA GLY A 71 -13.42 0.28 -24.05
C GLY A 71 -13.95 -0.84 -23.17
N MET A 72 -13.09 -1.44 -22.34
CA MET A 72 -13.46 -2.45 -21.34
C MET A 72 -14.58 -1.97 -20.39
N PHE A 73 -14.49 -0.73 -19.89
CA PHE A 73 -15.55 -0.18 -19.04
C PHE A 73 -16.82 0.15 -19.82
N LYS A 74 -16.70 0.62 -21.07
CA LYS A 74 -17.86 0.85 -21.93
C LYS A 74 -18.60 -0.45 -22.20
N GLU A 75 -17.88 -1.51 -22.57
CA GLU A 75 -18.44 -2.85 -22.82
C GLU A 75 -19.10 -3.44 -21.56
N PHE A 76 -18.54 -3.19 -20.38
CA PHE A 76 -19.16 -3.59 -19.12
C PHE A 76 -20.48 -2.84 -18.85
N LEU A 77 -20.53 -1.54 -19.18
CA LEU A 77 -21.68 -0.67 -18.90
C LEU A 77 -22.71 -0.63 -20.03
N GLU A 78 -22.39 -1.13 -21.21
CA GLU A 78 -23.28 -1.16 -22.38
C GLU A 78 -24.63 -1.83 -22.08
N PRO A 79 -24.70 -2.97 -21.35
CA PRO A 79 -25.97 -3.58 -20.99
C PRO A 79 -26.88 -2.73 -20.08
N LEU A 80 -26.37 -1.64 -19.48
CA LEU A 80 -27.19 -0.75 -18.66
C LEU A 80 -28.20 0.06 -19.49
N ASN A 81 -27.96 0.24 -20.80
CA ASN A 81 -28.82 1.02 -21.70
C ASN A 81 -29.13 2.45 -21.21
N ILE A 82 -28.19 3.11 -20.51
CA ILE A 82 -28.34 4.50 -20.05
C ILE A 82 -27.43 5.42 -20.88
N PRO A 83 -27.93 6.04 -21.96
CA PRO A 83 -27.12 6.86 -22.87
C PRO A 83 -26.54 8.13 -22.23
N THR A 84 -27.12 8.60 -21.12
CA THR A 84 -26.64 9.75 -20.35
C THR A 84 -25.43 9.45 -19.47
N LEU A 85 -25.01 8.18 -19.37
CA LEU A 85 -23.77 7.84 -18.68
C LEU A 85 -22.60 8.50 -19.39
N LYS A 86 -21.91 9.36 -18.65
CA LYS A 86 -20.75 10.09 -19.17
C LYS A 86 -19.71 9.14 -19.77
N SER A 87 -19.64 7.87 -19.32
CA SER A 87 -18.66 6.87 -19.79
C SER A 87 -19.00 6.29 -21.15
N LEU A 88 -20.27 6.35 -21.55
CA LEU A 88 -20.75 5.97 -22.87
C LEU A 88 -20.73 7.15 -23.87
N GLN A 89 -20.69 8.40 -23.39
CA GLN A 89 -20.58 9.60 -24.23
C GLN A 89 -19.25 9.62 -25.03
N LYS A 90 -19.35 9.82 -26.35
CA LYS A 90 -18.19 9.94 -27.26
C LYS A 90 -17.45 11.27 -27.08
N GLU A 91 -18.16 12.35 -26.84
CA GLU A 91 -17.57 13.69 -26.64
C GLU A 91 -17.44 14.02 -25.15
N ARG A 92 -16.22 14.35 -24.73
CA ARG A 92 -15.97 14.84 -23.37
C ARG A 92 -15.97 16.36 -23.38
N ASN A 93 -16.78 16.97 -22.52
CA ASN A 93 -16.57 18.36 -22.13
C ASN A 93 -15.11 18.52 -21.66
N ARG A 94 -14.38 19.47 -22.25
CA ARG A 94 -12.97 19.71 -21.89
C ARG A 94 -12.89 20.00 -20.39
N TYR A 95 -12.01 19.28 -19.71
CA TYR A 95 -11.78 19.51 -18.29
C TYR A 95 -11.17 20.91 -18.11
N PRO A 96 -11.73 21.80 -17.27
CA PRO A 96 -11.18 23.14 -17.07
C PRO A 96 -9.91 23.05 -16.22
N VAL A 97 -8.78 22.78 -16.88
CA VAL A 97 -7.48 22.52 -16.27
C VAL A 97 -6.99 23.70 -15.44
N GLU A 98 -7.23 24.93 -15.89
CA GLU A 98 -6.76 26.16 -15.25
C GLU A 98 -7.43 26.38 -13.89
N LYS A 99 -8.77 26.42 -13.85
CA LYS A 99 -9.54 26.50 -12.59
C LYS A 99 -9.14 25.40 -11.60
N ALA A 100 -8.92 24.19 -12.12
CA ALA A 100 -8.48 23.05 -11.32
C ALA A 100 -7.05 23.22 -10.74
N ARG A 101 -6.15 23.87 -11.50
CA ARG A 101 -4.80 24.20 -11.07
C ARG A 101 -4.80 25.33 -10.03
N ASP A 102 -5.64 26.33 -10.21
CA ASP A 102 -5.75 27.46 -9.28
C ASP A 102 -6.33 27.03 -7.94
N ASN A 103 -7.38 26.21 -7.94
CA ASN A 103 -7.90 25.59 -6.72
C ASN A 103 -6.83 24.77 -5.98
N TRP A 104 -5.99 24.04 -6.72
CA TRP A 104 -4.92 23.25 -6.13
C TRP A 104 -3.82 24.12 -5.52
N LYS A 105 -3.44 25.23 -6.19
CA LYS A 105 -2.49 26.20 -5.63
C LYS A 105 -3.03 26.86 -4.35
N ARG A 106 -4.31 27.28 -4.34
CA ARG A 106 -4.96 27.88 -3.16
C ARG A 106 -4.96 26.95 -1.95
N LYS A 107 -5.15 25.64 -2.16
CA LYS A 107 -5.12 24.64 -1.08
C LYS A 107 -3.75 24.45 -0.42
N ASN A 108 -2.66 24.73 -1.13
CA ASN A 108 -1.30 24.51 -0.65
C ASN A 108 -0.62 25.78 -0.14
N ASN A 109 -1.37 26.89 0.01
CA ASN A 109 -0.84 28.17 0.45
C ASN A 109 -1.51 28.57 1.75
N SER A 110 -0.71 28.73 2.82
CA SER A 110 -1.16 29.06 4.17
C SER A 110 -1.97 30.36 4.25
N VAL A 111 -1.70 31.33 3.38
CA VAL A 111 -2.42 32.63 3.35
C VAL A 111 -3.87 32.46 2.88
N TYR A 112 -4.14 31.49 2.00
CA TYR A 112 -5.47 31.24 1.44
C TYR A 112 -6.28 30.23 2.26
N GLU A 113 -5.68 29.59 3.27
CA GLU A 113 -6.38 28.61 4.13
C GLU A 113 -7.55 29.23 4.88
N PHE A 114 -7.43 30.48 5.32
CA PHE A 114 -8.52 31.17 6.03
C PHE A 114 -9.68 31.53 5.11
N GLN A 115 -9.42 32.01 3.89
CA GLN A 115 -10.47 32.27 2.89
C GLN A 115 -11.18 30.97 2.49
N LEU A 116 -10.40 29.90 2.27
CA LEU A 116 -10.94 28.57 1.96
C LEU A 116 -11.76 28.00 3.12
N PHE A 117 -11.39 28.30 4.37
CA PHE A 117 -12.17 27.97 5.57
C PHE A 117 -13.53 28.66 5.54
N LEU A 118 -13.58 29.98 5.32
CA LEU A 118 -14.83 30.75 5.26
C LEU A 118 -15.77 30.23 4.14
N GLU A 119 -15.24 29.98 2.95
CA GLU A 119 -16.01 29.44 1.81
C GLU A 119 -16.59 28.04 2.07
N ASN A 120 -15.88 27.22 2.85
CA ASN A 120 -16.28 25.84 3.13
C ASN A 120 -17.13 25.72 4.40
N GLN A 121 -17.13 26.71 5.30
CA GLN A 121 -17.83 26.65 6.58
C GLN A 121 -19.33 26.35 6.41
N ALA A 122 -20.01 27.06 5.49
CA ALA A 122 -21.43 26.83 5.24
C ALA A 122 -21.72 25.43 4.68
N LYS A 123 -20.85 24.92 3.80
CA LYS A 123 -20.97 23.57 3.22
C LYS A 123 -20.68 22.49 4.25
N PHE A 124 -19.69 22.73 5.11
CA PHE A 124 -19.32 21.88 6.23
C PHE A 124 -20.47 21.80 7.24
N LYS A 125 -21.06 22.92 7.65
CA LYS A 125 -22.20 22.95 8.57
C LYS A 125 -23.37 22.11 8.04
N LYS A 126 -23.77 22.32 6.78
CA LYS A 126 -24.81 21.51 6.11
C LYS A 126 -24.49 20.01 6.08
N MET A 127 -23.23 19.66 5.83
CA MET A 127 -22.79 18.26 5.81
C MET A 127 -22.93 17.61 7.19
N VAL A 128 -22.50 18.32 8.23
CA VAL A 128 -22.52 17.83 9.60
C VAL A 128 -23.95 17.72 10.13
N GLU A 129 -24.82 18.70 9.83
CA GLU A 129 -26.25 18.63 10.16
C GLU A 129 -26.92 17.40 9.55
N LEU A 130 -26.67 17.13 8.26
CA LEU A 130 -27.20 15.96 7.57
C LEU A 130 -26.63 14.64 8.14
N LEU A 131 -25.37 14.65 8.59
CA LEU A 131 -24.74 13.48 9.21
C LEU A 131 -25.38 13.17 10.56
N VAL A 132 -25.64 14.20 11.39
CA VAL A 132 -26.38 14.05 12.65
C VAL A 132 -27.80 13.57 12.38
N GLU A 133 -28.50 14.15 11.40
CA GLU A 133 -29.86 13.72 11.03
C GLU A 133 -29.93 12.22 10.73
N LEU A 134 -29.00 11.70 9.92
CA LEU A 134 -28.98 10.31 9.48
C LEU A 134 -28.42 9.32 10.51
N THR A 135 -27.84 9.81 11.61
CA THR A 135 -27.29 8.95 12.65
C THR A 135 -28.46 8.30 13.42
N PRO A 136 -28.43 6.99 13.71
CA PRO A 136 -29.44 6.34 14.55
C PRO A 136 -29.57 7.02 15.92
N GLU A 137 -30.79 7.08 16.47
CA GLU A 137 -31.04 7.63 17.80
C GLU A 137 -30.31 6.85 18.90
N GLU A 138 -30.14 5.54 18.72
CA GLU A 138 -29.32 4.68 19.60
C GLU A 138 -27.91 5.23 19.80
N LEU A 139 -27.32 5.88 18.79
CA LEU A 139 -25.98 6.47 18.87
C LEU A 139 -25.97 7.91 19.41
N LYS A 140 -27.13 8.58 19.51
CA LYS A 140 -27.27 9.96 20.02
C LYS A 140 -27.70 10.02 21.48
N SER A 141 -28.09 8.88 22.06
CA SER A 141 -28.61 8.82 23.43
C SER A 141 -27.57 9.37 24.43
N PRO A 142 -27.99 10.22 25.39
CA PRO A 142 -27.10 10.68 26.46
C PRO A 142 -26.59 9.53 27.33
N GLU A 143 -27.30 8.40 27.37
CA GLU A 143 -26.88 7.17 28.07
C GLU A 143 -25.56 6.62 27.54
N ASN A 144 -25.22 6.87 26.28
CA ASN A 144 -23.93 6.49 25.70
C ASN A 144 -22.76 7.20 26.37
N THR A 145 -23.02 8.33 27.05
CA THR A 145 -22.03 9.14 27.74
C THR A 145 -21.95 8.83 29.23
N THR A 146 -23.04 8.35 29.84
CA THR A 146 -23.14 8.11 31.28
C THR A 146 -23.04 6.63 31.66
N ASN A 147 -23.45 5.70 30.79
CA ASN A 147 -23.47 4.27 31.08
C ASN A 147 -22.40 3.49 30.27
N HIS A 148 -21.31 3.13 30.96
CA HIS A 148 -20.18 2.40 30.38
C HIS A 148 -20.55 1.03 29.78
N ILE A 149 -21.58 0.36 30.30
CA ILE A 149 -21.99 -0.97 29.79
C ILE A 149 -22.66 -0.83 28.43
N VAL A 150 -23.53 0.16 28.27
CA VAL A 150 -24.24 0.45 27.01
C VAL A 150 -23.25 0.87 25.94
N LEU A 151 -22.31 1.76 26.28
CA LEU A 151 -21.25 2.19 25.38
C LEU A 151 -20.37 1.01 24.92
N LYS A 152 -19.97 0.13 25.85
CA LYS A 152 -19.16 -1.05 25.52
C LYS A 152 -19.91 -1.97 24.56
N ARG A 153 -21.21 -2.19 24.78
CA ARG A 153 -22.04 -2.99 23.87
C ARG A 153 -22.11 -2.36 22.47
N LEU A 154 -22.31 -1.05 22.38
CA LEU A 154 -22.36 -0.34 21.09
C LEU A 154 -21.02 -0.39 20.34
N LEU A 155 -19.90 -0.17 21.03
CA LEU A 155 -18.57 -0.24 20.43
C LEU A 155 -18.22 -1.68 20.01
N THR A 156 -18.61 -2.69 20.79
CA THR A 156 -18.43 -4.10 20.43
C THR A 156 -19.29 -4.45 19.21
N LYS A 157 -20.58 -4.07 19.18
CA LYS A 157 -21.46 -4.24 18.03
C LYS A 157 -20.87 -3.59 16.78
N ASN A 158 -20.34 -2.37 16.89
CA ASN A 158 -19.68 -1.71 15.74
C ASN A 158 -18.41 -2.44 15.29
N LYS A 159 -17.62 -2.99 16.23
CA LYS A 159 -16.45 -3.81 15.88
C LYS A 159 -16.88 -5.09 15.16
N GLU A 160 -17.92 -5.77 15.65
CA GLU A 160 -18.49 -6.96 15.02
C GLU A 160 -19.04 -6.66 13.63
N GLU A 161 -19.76 -5.55 13.43
CA GLU A 161 -20.21 -5.10 12.10
C GLU A 161 -19.03 -4.90 11.12
N VAL A 162 -17.95 -4.27 11.60
CA VAL A 162 -16.74 -4.07 10.80
C VAL A 162 -16.03 -5.40 10.52
N LEU A 163 -16.00 -6.33 11.47
CA LEU A 163 -15.43 -7.65 11.30
C LEU A 163 -16.26 -8.50 10.35
N ASN A 164 -17.58 -8.53 10.48
CA ASN A 164 -18.48 -9.26 9.59
C ASN A 164 -18.41 -8.76 8.14
N SER A 165 -18.08 -7.49 7.92
CA SER A 165 -17.82 -6.95 6.58
C SER A 165 -16.48 -7.39 5.96
N ARG A 166 -15.59 -8.00 6.75
CA ARG A 166 -14.25 -8.43 6.38
C ARG A 166 -14.12 -9.94 6.54
N ILE A 167 -13.52 -10.58 5.54
CA ILE A 167 -13.22 -11.99 5.65
C ILE A 167 -11.88 -12.12 6.40
N GLU A 168 -11.93 -12.75 7.58
CA GLU A 168 -10.77 -12.92 8.46
C GLU A 168 -9.72 -13.84 7.83
N GLY A 169 -8.46 -13.69 8.29
CA GLY A 169 -7.35 -14.56 7.88
C GLY A 169 -6.70 -14.25 6.52
N ILE A 170 -7.21 -13.26 5.77
CA ILE A 170 -6.66 -12.91 4.45
C ILE A 170 -5.53 -11.87 4.60
N PRO A 171 -4.30 -12.12 4.09
CA PRO A 171 -3.18 -11.19 4.18
C PRO A 171 -3.39 -9.92 3.33
N GLU A 172 -2.44 -8.97 3.35
CA GLU A 172 -2.46 -7.82 2.41
C GLU A 172 -1.77 -8.16 1.08
N PHE A 173 -0.76 -9.03 1.12
CA PHE A 173 0.02 -9.43 -0.05
C PHE A 173 -0.11 -10.92 -0.29
N TYR A 174 -0.06 -11.29 -1.57
CA TYR A 174 0.04 -12.67 -1.99
C TYR A 174 1.08 -12.76 -3.11
N PHE A 175 2.02 -13.68 -2.96
CA PHE A 175 3.21 -13.77 -3.81
C PHE A 175 3.19 -14.94 -4.80
N GLY A 176 2.13 -15.77 -4.76
CA GLY A 176 1.91 -16.86 -5.72
C GLY A 176 0.98 -16.49 -6.88
N GLU A 177 0.64 -17.50 -7.69
CA GLU A 177 -0.36 -17.39 -8.78
C GLU A 177 -1.79 -17.35 -8.23
N ILE A 178 -2.69 -16.68 -8.95
CA ILE A 178 -4.10 -16.58 -8.57
C ILE A 178 -4.71 -18.00 -8.42
N PRO A 179 -5.39 -18.30 -7.30
CA PRO A 179 -6.05 -19.59 -7.14
C PRO A 179 -7.17 -19.78 -8.17
N PRO A 180 -7.49 -21.04 -8.53
CA PRO A 180 -8.60 -21.34 -9.42
C PRO A 180 -9.93 -20.87 -8.84
N ILE A 181 -10.90 -20.60 -9.72
CA ILE A 181 -12.27 -20.30 -9.30
C ILE A 181 -12.80 -21.52 -8.52
N PRO A 182 -13.37 -21.32 -7.30
CA PRO A 182 -13.80 -22.42 -6.46
C PRO A 182 -14.90 -23.24 -7.15
N LYS A 183 -14.76 -24.58 -7.10
CA LYS A 183 -15.78 -25.54 -7.52
C LYS A 183 -16.07 -26.48 -6.34
N PRO A 184 -17.34 -26.63 -5.89
CA PRO A 184 -18.55 -26.00 -6.41
C PRO A 184 -18.64 -24.50 -6.10
N LEU A 185 -19.27 -23.76 -7.01
CA LEU A 185 -19.50 -22.33 -6.84
C LEU A 185 -20.75 -22.12 -5.97
N THR A 186 -20.58 -21.44 -4.83
CA THR A 186 -21.65 -21.03 -3.92
C THR A 186 -21.55 -19.52 -3.73
N ALA A 187 -22.62 -18.86 -3.27
CA ALA A 187 -22.58 -17.41 -3.04
C ALA A 187 -21.47 -17.02 -2.06
N GLU A 188 -21.25 -17.82 -1.01
CA GLU A 188 -20.19 -17.59 -0.03
C GLU A 188 -18.78 -17.86 -0.60
N SER A 189 -18.58 -18.94 -1.36
CA SER A 189 -17.27 -19.24 -1.94
C SER A 189 -16.88 -18.21 -3.01
N PHE A 190 -17.86 -17.74 -3.78
CA PHE A 190 -17.71 -16.64 -4.72
C PHE A 190 -17.39 -15.32 -4.01
N GLU A 191 -18.13 -14.95 -2.96
CA GLU A 191 -17.85 -13.74 -2.19
C GLU A 191 -16.43 -13.73 -1.60
N ARG A 192 -15.99 -14.87 -1.03
CA ARG A 192 -14.62 -15.06 -0.54
C ARG A 192 -13.59 -14.90 -1.65
N TYR A 193 -13.84 -15.46 -2.83
CA TYR A 193 -12.95 -15.35 -3.98
C TYR A 193 -12.83 -13.90 -4.49
N ILE A 194 -13.95 -13.19 -4.60
CA ILE A 194 -13.96 -11.78 -5.01
C ILE A 194 -13.28 -10.90 -3.94
N TYR A 195 -13.50 -11.18 -2.66
CA TYR A 195 -12.78 -10.49 -1.58
C TYR A 195 -11.27 -10.70 -1.69
N PHE A 196 -10.81 -11.94 -1.89
CA PHE A 196 -9.40 -12.28 -2.13
C PHE A 196 -8.81 -11.42 -3.27
N LEU A 197 -9.46 -11.40 -4.45
CA LEU A 197 -8.98 -10.65 -5.62
C LEU A 197 -8.93 -9.12 -5.40
N THR A 198 -9.82 -8.59 -4.58
CA THR A 198 -10.00 -7.15 -4.38
C THR A 198 -9.29 -6.58 -3.16
N HIS A 199 -8.93 -7.40 -2.18
CA HIS A 199 -8.31 -6.98 -0.92
C HIS A 199 -6.82 -7.32 -0.83
N LEU A 200 -6.32 -8.24 -1.66
CA LEU A 200 -4.90 -8.58 -1.76
C LEU A 200 -4.18 -7.81 -2.87
N LYS A 201 -2.88 -7.60 -2.66
CA LYS A 201 -1.92 -7.20 -3.67
C LYS A 201 -1.16 -8.42 -4.16
N ILE A 202 -1.56 -8.92 -5.32
CA ILE A 202 -0.89 -10.02 -6.03
C ILE A 202 0.17 -9.43 -6.95
N LEU A 203 1.43 -9.47 -6.49
CA LEU A 203 2.57 -8.91 -7.22
C LEU A 203 3.15 -9.87 -8.26
N TYR A 204 2.93 -11.18 -8.10
CA TYR A 204 3.36 -12.21 -9.04
C TYR A 204 2.75 -11.99 -10.44
N LYS A 205 3.57 -12.10 -11.49
CA LYS A 205 3.21 -11.84 -12.90
C LYS A 205 2.44 -10.53 -13.13
N ASN A 206 2.60 -9.55 -12.24
CA ASN A 206 1.89 -8.27 -12.28
C ASN A 206 0.35 -8.41 -12.29
N SER A 207 -0.19 -9.49 -11.70
CA SER A 207 -1.62 -9.86 -11.77
C SER A 207 -2.58 -8.80 -11.22
N SER A 208 -2.17 -8.04 -10.20
CA SER A 208 -2.95 -6.92 -9.67
C SER A 208 -2.84 -5.62 -10.45
N SER A 209 -2.04 -5.53 -11.52
CA SER A 209 -1.93 -4.30 -12.31
C SER A 209 -3.25 -3.94 -12.99
N PHE A 210 -3.60 -2.65 -12.98
CA PHE A 210 -4.81 -2.18 -13.69
C PHE A 210 -4.66 -2.21 -15.23
N LYS A 211 -3.42 -2.12 -15.73
CA LYS A 211 -3.17 -1.99 -17.18
C LYS A 211 -2.98 -3.33 -17.89
N THR A 212 -2.40 -4.30 -17.19
CA THR A 212 -1.94 -5.58 -17.75
C THR A 212 -2.27 -6.77 -16.86
N GLY A 213 -2.81 -6.52 -15.66
CA GLY A 213 -3.15 -7.58 -14.73
C GLY A 213 -4.46 -8.24 -15.14
N ILE A 214 -4.58 -9.54 -14.87
CA ILE A 214 -5.77 -10.31 -15.20
C ILE A 214 -6.92 -10.06 -14.21
N ILE A 215 -6.64 -9.63 -12.97
CA ILE A 215 -7.65 -9.44 -11.93
C ILE A 215 -8.76 -8.46 -12.34
N PRO A 216 -8.48 -7.25 -12.86
CA PRO A 216 -9.53 -6.38 -13.39
C PRO A 216 -10.44 -7.06 -14.41
N HIS A 217 -9.90 -7.91 -15.29
CA HIS A 217 -10.69 -8.63 -16.29
C HIS A 217 -11.59 -9.68 -15.65
N ILE A 218 -11.08 -10.45 -14.68
CA ILE A 218 -11.88 -11.41 -13.91
C ILE A 218 -13.05 -10.70 -13.22
N LEU A 219 -12.78 -9.58 -12.55
CA LEU A 219 -13.80 -8.82 -11.83
C LEU A 219 -14.87 -8.25 -12.76
N LEU A 220 -14.48 -7.70 -13.92
CA LEU A 220 -15.43 -7.19 -14.90
C LEU A 220 -16.24 -8.31 -15.57
N HIS A 221 -15.61 -9.44 -15.88
CA HIS A 221 -16.29 -10.57 -16.52
C HIS A 221 -17.34 -11.22 -15.59
N THR A 222 -16.95 -11.48 -14.34
CA THR A 222 -17.82 -12.13 -13.34
C THR A 222 -19.01 -11.27 -12.91
N HIS A 223 -18.90 -9.94 -13.02
CA HIS A 223 -19.95 -8.99 -12.65
C HIS A 223 -20.64 -8.32 -13.85
N LYS A 224 -20.38 -8.80 -15.08
CA LYS A 224 -21.05 -8.26 -16.28
C LYS A 224 -22.52 -8.68 -16.27
N LEU A 225 -23.44 -7.73 -16.46
CA LEU A 225 -24.88 -8.01 -16.40
C LEU A 225 -25.34 -9.06 -17.42
N SER A 226 -24.68 -9.14 -18.57
CA SER A 226 -24.96 -10.14 -19.61
C SER A 226 -24.47 -11.55 -19.28
N ASN A 227 -23.73 -11.73 -18.19
CA ASN A 227 -23.16 -13.02 -17.80
C ASN A 227 -24.10 -13.71 -16.80
N GLU A 228 -24.88 -14.66 -17.30
CA GLU A 228 -25.85 -15.42 -16.50
C GLU A 228 -25.19 -16.51 -15.62
N GLU A 229 -23.97 -16.97 -15.94
CA GLU A 229 -23.25 -18.01 -15.17
C GLU A 229 -23.00 -17.56 -13.72
N TYR A 230 -22.55 -16.31 -13.54
CA TYR A 230 -22.16 -15.79 -12.22
C TYR A 230 -23.28 -15.02 -11.51
N LYS A 231 -24.36 -14.69 -12.23
CA LYS A 231 -25.46 -13.87 -11.72
C LYS A 231 -26.09 -14.40 -10.43
N PRO A 232 -26.34 -15.72 -10.24
CA PRO A 232 -26.94 -16.24 -9.01
C PRO A 232 -26.05 -16.05 -7.76
N TYR A 233 -24.74 -15.84 -7.95
CA TYR A 233 -23.77 -15.79 -6.86
C TYR A 233 -23.39 -14.36 -6.47
N ARG A 234 -23.82 -13.35 -7.24
CA ARG A 234 -23.53 -11.94 -6.95
C ARG A 234 -24.29 -11.48 -5.72
N SER A 235 -23.69 -10.55 -5.00
CA SER A 235 -24.29 -9.96 -3.81
C SER A 235 -23.93 -8.48 -3.70
N ALA A 236 -24.64 -7.77 -2.82
CA ALA A 236 -24.28 -6.39 -2.48
C ALA A 236 -22.83 -6.28 -1.96
N ASN A 237 -22.32 -7.31 -1.28
CA ASN A 237 -20.95 -7.34 -0.77
C ASN A 237 -19.93 -7.46 -1.91
N THR A 238 -20.17 -8.34 -2.89
CA THR A 238 -19.24 -8.47 -4.03
C THR A 238 -19.14 -7.18 -4.83
N PHE A 239 -20.26 -6.49 -5.07
CA PHE A 239 -20.25 -5.15 -5.69
C PHE A 239 -19.53 -4.11 -4.83
N ASN A 240 -19.73 -4.11 -3.50
CA ASN A 240 -19.00 -3.22 -2.60
C ASN A 240 -17.48 -3.42 -2.69
N TYR A 241 -17.03 -4.67 -2.81
CA TYR A 241 -15.62 -5.00 -3.01
C TYR A 241 -15.07 -4.47 -4.34
N LEU A 242 -15.85 -4.55 -5.42
CA LEU A 242 -15.52 -3.94 -6.71
C LEU A 242 -15.45 -2.40 -6.63
N ILE A 243 -16.42 -1.76 -5.98
CA ILE A 243 -16.44 -0.31 -5.77
C ILE A 243 -15.19 0.14 -5.01
N LYS A 244 -14.81 -0.59 -3.96
CA LYS A 244 -13.57 -0.37 -3.20
C LYS A 244 -12.33 -0.57 -4.09
N TYR A 245 -12.24 -1.67 -4.83
CA TYR A 245 -11.10 -1.98 -5.69
C TYR A 245 -10.91 -0.96 -6.82
N PHE A 246 -11.92 -0.79 -7.69
CA PHE A 246 -11.80 0.10 -8.83
C PHE A 246 -11.78 1.56 -8.40
N GLY A 247 -12.64 1.95 -7.45
CA GLY A 247 -12.76 3.32 -7.00
C GLY A 247 -11.55 3.77 -6.20
N TYR A 248 -11.25 3.08 -5.09
CA TYR A 248 -10.20 3.49 -4.17
C TYR A 248 -8.84 2.98 -4.63
N ASP A 249 -8.66 1.68 -4.86
CA ASP A 249 -7.34 1.10 -5.14
C ASP A 249 -6.83 1.43 -6.57
N LYS A 250 -7.72 1.48 -7.58
CA LYS A 250 -7.36 1.79 -8.98
C LYS A 250 -7.66 3.22 -9.41
N HIS A 251 -8.15 4.05 -8.50
CA HIS A 251 -8.44 5.47 -8.73
C HIS A 251 -9.49 5.75 -9.81
N GLN A 252 -10.36 4.78 -10.14
CA GLN A 252 -11.45 4.89 -11.12
C GLN A 252 -12.76 5.31 -10.43
N SER A 253 -12.72 6.45 -9.76
CA SER A 253 -13.84 6.94 -8.93
C SER A 253 -15.15 7.20 -9.70
N ARG A 254 -15.08 7.43 -11.01
CA ARG A 254 -16.26 7.57 -11.85
C ARG A 254 -16.90 6.22 -12.14
N PHE A 255 -16.10 5.25 -12.56
CA PHE A 255 -16.53 3.88 -12.77
C PHE A 255 -17.12 3.27 -11.48
N ALA A 256 -16.55 3.58 -10.31
CA ALA A 256 -17.09 3.15 -9.02
C ALA A 256 -18.52 3.64 -8.73
N ARG A 257 -18.90 4.83 -9.20
CA ARG A 257 -20.29 5.31 -9.10
C ARG A 257 -21.21 4.63 -10.11
N GLU A 258 -20.68 4.29 -11.29
CA GLU A 258 -21.40 3.56 -12.33
C GLU A 258 -21.63 2.10 -11.90
N LEU A 259 -20.69 1.50 -11.15
CA LEU A 259 -20.88 0.20 -10.49
C LEU A 259 -22.04 0.21 -9.48
N SER A 260 -22.26 1.32 -8.76
CA SER A 260 -23.43 1.46 -7.87
C SER A 260 -24.76 1.42 -8.64
N LEU A 261 -24.77 1.88 -9.89
CA LEU A 261 -25.94 1.78 -10.77
C LEU A 261 -26.10 0.36 -11.31
N ALA A 262 -25.00 -0.26 -11.74
CA ALA A 262 -24.99 -1.65 -12.19
C ALA A 262 -25.51 -2.61 -11.10
N MET A 263 -25.06 -2.42 -9.86
CA MET A 263 -25.54 -3.16 -8.69
C MET A 263 -27.07 -3.06 -8.52
N LYS A 264 -27.64 -1.86 -8.71
CA LYS A 264 -29.09 -1.64 -8.62
C LYS A 264 -29.85 -2.35 -9.74
N ILE A 265 -29.31 -2.33 -10.96
CA ILE A 265 -29.93 -2.97 -12.13
C ILE A 265 -29.84 -4.51 -12.04
N ASP A 266 -28.76 -5.04 -11.46
CA ASP A 266 -28.59 -6.48 -11.16
C ASP A 266 -29.55 -6.98 -10.06
N GLY A 267 -30.31 -6.09 -9.42
CA GLY A 267 -31.34 -6.43 -8.41
C GLY A 267 -30.90 -6.24 -6.96
N HIS A 268 -29.73 -5.64 -6.69
CA HIS A 268 -29.21 -5.45 -5.33
C HIS A 268 -29.33 -3.99 -4.86
N SER A 269 -29.79 -3.79 -3.63
CA SER A 269 -29.90 -2.46 -3.01
C SER A 269 -28.58 -1.98 -2.41
N LEU A 270 -28.22 -0.71 -2.63
CA LEU A 270 -27.08 -0.08 -1.96
C LEU A 270 -27.27 -0.12 -0.44
N ASN A 271 -26.17 -0.37 0.28
CA ASN A 271 -26.16 -0.42 1.73
C ASN A 271 -25.21 0.64 2.32
N VAL A 272 -25.14 0.72 3.65
CA VAL A 272 -24.28 1.68 4.37
C VAL A 272 -22.81 1.53 3.96
N GLU A 273 -22.35 0.31 3.68
CA GLU A 273 -20.99 0.06 3.24
C GLU A 273 -20.71 0.57 1.82
N SER A 274 -21.70 0.53 0.93
CA SER A 274 -21.63 1.20 -0.38
C SER A 274 -21.38 2.71 -0.20
N ILE A 275 -22.13 3.33 0.71
CA ILE A 275 -21.97 4.77 1.03
C ILE A 275 -20.60 5.05 1.65
N ASN A 276 -20.14 4.23 2.60
CA ASN A 276 -18.82 4.37 3.21
C ASN A 276 -17.69 4.27 2.18
N ASN A 277 -17.80 3.34 1.22
CA ASN A 277 -16.83 3.20 0.14
C ASN A 277 -16.84 4.41 -0.79
N LEU A 278 -18.02 4.95 -1.15
CA LEU A 278 -18.13 6.18 -1.95
C LEU A 278 -17.56 7.41 -1.25
N ILE A 279 -17.81 7.59 0.05
CA ILE A 279 -17.23 8.68 0.86
C ILE A 279 -15.71 8.51 0.93
N ARG A 280 -15.20 7.29 1.09
CA ARG A 280 -13.75 7.01 1.08
C ARG A 280 -13.08 7.45 -0.23
N LEU A 281 -13.79 7.45 -1.36
CA LEU A 281 -13.28 7.96 -2.64
C LEU A 281 -13.04 9.47 -2.63
N VAL A 282 -13.83 10.22 -1.84
CA VAL A 282 -13.76 11.69 -1.80
C VAL A 282 -12.40 12.16 -1.32
N LYS A 283 -11.80 11.54 -0.30
CA LYS A 283 -10.44 11.86 0.18
C LYS A 283 -9.38 11.74 -0.92
N LYS A 284 -9.45 10.70 -1.76
CA LYS A 284 -8.50 10.55 -2.87
C LYS A 284 -8.75 11.60 -3.96
N GLN A 285 -10.00 11.95 -4.21
CA GLN A 285 -10.35 12.99 -5.18
C GLN A 285 -10.02 14.40 -4.68
N SER A 286 -10.09 14.68 -3.39
CA SER A 286 -9.81 16.00 -2.82
C SER A 286 -8.35 16.42 -3.03
N ASN A 287 -7.46 15.43 -3.09
CA ASN A 287 -6.02 15.59 -3.36
C ASN A 287 -5.70 15.76 -4.86
N ILE A 288 -6.65 15.49 -5.76
CA ILE A 288 -6.45 15.54 -7.22
C ILE A 288 -7.25 16.70 -7.79
N ARG A 289 -6.59 17.85 -8.06
CA ARG A 289 -7.08 19.01 -8.84
C ARG A 289 -8.62 19.17 -8.93
N SER A 290 -9.38 19.04 -7.84
CA SER A 290 -10.83 18.90 -7.91
C SER A 290 -11.50 20.26 -8.03
N LEU A 291 -12.50 20.37 -8.90
CA LEU A 291 -13.31 21.58 -9.06
C LEU A 291 -14.36 21.74 -7.96
N GLU A 292 -14.75 20.63 -7.33
CA GLU A 292 -15.79 20.60 -6.31
C GLU A 292 -15.19 20.32 -4.93
N SER A 293 -15.75 20.95 -3.90
CA SER A 293 -15.32 20.74 -2.51
C SER A 293 -15.69 19.34 -2.02
N SER A 294 -14.83 18.77 -1.16
CA SER A 294 -15.04 17.45 -0.55
C SER A 294 -16.38 17.38 0.17
N TYR A 295 -16.72 18.43 0.93
CA TYR A 295 -17.97 18.54 1.70
C TYR A 295 -19.22 18.45 0.82
N SER A 296 -19.23 19.13 -0.34
CA SER A 296 -20.37 19.10 -1.26
C SER A 296 -20.62 17.69 -1.82
N ARG A 297 -19.55 16.93 -2.09
CA ARG A 297 -19.67 15.54 -2.55
C ARG A 297 -20.14 14.61 -1.46
N ILE A 298 -19.65 14.78 -0.23
CA ILE A 298 -20.12 14.01 0.93
C ILE A 298 -21.62 14.26 1.13
N CYS A 299 -22.07 15.53 1.08
CA CYS A 299 -23.49 15.86 1.14
C CYS A 299 -24.32 15.13 0.07
N LYS A 300 -23.82 15.00 -1.16
CA LYS A 300 -24.53 14.24 -2.21
C LYS A 300 -24.68 12.77 -1.84
N TYR A 301 -23.65 12.13 -1.31
CA TYR A 301 -23.73 10.72 -0.88
C TYR A 301 -24.61 10.54 0.36
N LEU A 302 -24.56 11.45 1.32
CA LEU A 302 -25.46 11.44 2.48
C LEU A 302 -26.93 11.66 2.06
N LYS A 303 -27.21 12.54 1.08
CA LYS A 303 -28.56 12.69 0.52
C LYS A 303 -29.04 11.40 -0.15
N ILE A 304 -28.16 10.67 -0.83
CA ILE A 304 -28.50 9.35 -1.38
C ILE A 304 -28.84 8.37 -0.25
N ALA A 305 -28.04 8.35 0.83
CA ALA A 305 -28.35 7.53 2.01
C ALA A 305 -29.73 7.88 2.60
N LYS A 306 -30.05 9.18 2.72
CA LYS A 306 -31.36 9.66 3.15
C LYS A 306 -32.51 9.15 2.27
N LEU A 307 -32.36 9.28 0.95
CA LEU A 307 -33.37 8.82 -0.02
C LEU A 307 -33.60 7.30 0.06
N LEU A 308 -32.55 6.54 0.33
CA LEU A 308 -32.61 5.08 0.49
C LEU A 308 -32.94 4.64 1.93
N ARG A 309 -33.23 5.59 2.83
CA ARG A 309 -33.50 5.35 4.27
C ARG A 309 -32.38 4.56 4.97
N LEU A 310 -31.13 4.76 4.53
CA LEU A 310 -29.95 4.17 5.15
C LEU A 310 -29.49 5.04 6.32
N GLN A 311 -29.30 4.42 7.48
CA GLN A 311 -28.74 5.08 8.66
C GLN A 311 -27.21 5.06 8.62
N VAL A 312 -26.56 6.15 9.04
CA VAL A 312 -25.09 6.21 9.07
C VAL A 312 -24.53 5.59 10.35
N ASN A 313 -23.36 4.96 10.26
CA ASN A 313 -22.71 4.32 11.42
C ASN A 313 -21.41 5.03 11.80
N LEU A 314 -20.74 4.56 12.87
CA LEU A 314 -19.47 5.13 13.34
C LEU A 314 -18.35 5.05 12.27
N THR A 315 -18.44 4.09 11.35
CA THR A 315 -17.54 4.03 10.19
C THR A 315 -17.77 5.18 9.23
N THR A 316 -19.01 5.63 9.03
CA THR A 316 -19.30 6.82 8.22
C THR A 316 -18.68 8.08 8.82
N TRP A 317 -18.85 8.31 10.14
CA TRP A 317 -18.23 9.43 10.86
C TRP A 317 -16.70 9.45 10.69
N ASN A 318 -16.08 8.27 10.81
CA ASN A 318 -14.67 8.06 10.53
C ASN A 318 -14.24 8.45 9.12
N ARG A 319 -15.02 8.07 8.10
CA ARG A 319 -14.73 8.40 6.69
C ARG A 319 -14.92 9.89 6.41
N VAL A 320 -15.87 10.54 7.08
CA VAL A 320 -16.08 11.99 6.95
C VAL A 320 -14.92 12.75 7.59
N TYR A 321 -14.49 12.37 8.80
CA TYR A 321 -13.31 12.96 9.46
C TYR A 321 -12.07 12.88 8.56
N ASP A 322 -11.87 11.72 7.92
CA ASP A 322 -10.79 11.47 6.97
C ASP A 322 -10.74 12.42 5.77
N CYS A 323 -11.86 13.07 5.41
CA CYS A 323 -12.00 13.97 4.27
C CYS A 323 -11.92 15.46 4.64
N ILE A 324 -11.78 15.78 5.93
CA ILE A 324 -11.57 17.14 6.42
C ILE A 324 -10.07 17.39 6.40
N ASP A 325 -9.59 18.32 5.57
CA ASP A 325 -8.16 18.64 5.51
C ASP A 325 -7.79 19.76 6.50
N ASN A 326 -8.70 20.71 6.73
CA ASN A 326 -8.47 21.86 7.59
C ASN A 326 -8.57 21.50 9.08
N THR A 327 -7.54 21.87 9.83
CA THR A 327 -7.36 21.63 11.26
C THR A 327 -8.49 22.21 12.12
N MET A 328 -8.92 23.45 11.86
CA MET A 328 -10.01 24.12 12.60
C MET A 328 -11.36 23.43 12.34
N LEU A 329 -11.61 22.95 11.12
CA LEU A 329 -12.85 22.22 10.81
C LEU A 329 -12.87 20.82 11.43
N LYS A 330 -11.70 20.16 11.59
CA LYS A 330 -11.61 18.90 12.34
C LYS A 330 -11.98 19.13 13.80
N GLU A 331 -11.52 20.23 14.37
CA GLU A 331 -11.87 20.63 15.74
C GLU A 331 -13.38 20.85 15.90
N ALA A 332 -13.98 21.67 15.03
CA ALA A 332 -15.43 21.90 15.03
C ALA A 332 -16.22 20.59 14.82
N PHE A 333 -15.71 19.68 14.00
CA PHE A 333 -16.33 18.36 13.78
C PHE A 333 -16.33 17.52 15.05
N ILE A 334 -15.20 17.47 15.75
CA ILE A 334 -15.10 16.70 16.99
C ILE A 334 -15.97 17.33 18.09
N GLN A 335 -16.01 18.66 18.20
CA GLN A 335 -16.95 19.33 19.11
C GLN A 335 -18.40 18.96 18.81
N ARG A 336 -18.77 18.80 17.54
CA ARG A 336 -20.12 18.36 17.18
C ARG A 336 -20.41 16.90 17.58
N ILE A 337 -19.45 15.99 17.38
CA ILE A 337 -19.57 14.59 17.83
C ILE A 337 -19.92 14.56 19.32
N ILE A 338 -19.19 15.36 20.10
CA ILE A 338 -19.40 15.49 21.54
C ILE A 338 -20.78 16.04 21.87
N GLN A 339 -21.16 17.18 21.27
CA GLN A 339 -22.47 17.80 21.49
C GLN A 339 -23.64 16.89 21.13
N SER A 340 -23.42 15.95 20.21
CA SER A 340 -24.44 15.01 19.74
C SER A 340 -24.37 13.66 20.47
N ASN A 341 -23.54 13.54 21.52
CA ASN A 341 -23.31 12.33 22.32
C ASN A 341 -22.89 11.09 21.49
N ILE A 342 -22.17 11.29 20.38
CA ILE A 342 -21.79 10.20 19.48
C ILE A 342 -20.53 9.50 20.01
N PRO A 343 -20.53 8.18 20.17
CA PRO A 343 -19.35 7.42 20.61
C PRO A 343 -18.14 7.57 19.69
N ILE A 344 -16.97 7.80 20.28
CA ILE A 344 -15.69 7.80 19.55
C ILE A 344 -15.11 6.39 19.58
N ASN A 345 -15.04 5.73 18.42
CA ASN A 345 -14.43 4.40 18.31
C ASN A 345 -12.89 4.46 18.18
N GLU A 346 -12.23 3.32 18.39
CA GLU A 346 -10.76 3.22 18.36
C GLU A 346 -10.14 3.75 17.06
N ASN A 347 -10.79 3.51 15.93
CA ASN A 347 -10.33 3.99 14.63
C ASN A 347 -10.39 5.54 14.53
N LEU A 348 -11.36 6.19 15.17
CA LEU A 348 -11.41 7.64 15.24
C LEU A 348 -10.32 8.18 16.17
N SER A 349 -10.20 7.59 17.37
CA SER A 349 -9.16 7.95 18.35
C SER A 349 -7.77 7.88 17.74
N TYR A 350 -7.48 6.81 16.99
CA TYR A 350 -6.25 6.67 16.23
C TYR A 350 -5.96 7.82 15.27
N ARG A 351 -6.98 8.30 14.53
CA ARG A 351 -6.82 9.42 13.59
C ARG A 351 -6.61 10.75 14.31
N ILE A 352 -7.31 10.96 15.42
CA ILE A 352 -7.16 12.15 16.26
C ILE A 352 -5.73 12.21 16.82
N VAL A 353 -5.21 11.09 17.34
CA VAL A 353 -3.81 10.99 17.81
C VAL A 353 -2.82 11.28 16.68
N ASP A 354 -3.04 10.73 15.47
CA ASP A 354 -2.17 10.97 14.32
C ASP A 354 -2.13 12.45 13.90
N ASP A 355 -3.27 13.15 13.98
CA ASP A 355 -3.32 14.58 13.69
C ASP A 355 -2.67 15.40 14.82
N TYR A 356 -2.89 15.02 16.08
CA TYR A 356 -2.27 15.67 17.23
C TYR A 356 -0.74 15.57 17.20
N MET A 357 -0.21 14.39 16.89
CA MET A 357 1.24 14.15 16.71
C MET A 357 1.83 15.05 15.61
N LYS A 358 1.12 15.30 14.51
CA LYS A 358 1.60 16.20 13.45
C LYS A 358 1.64 17.66 13.88
N ILE A 359 0.73 18.07 14.75
CA ILE A 359 0.61 19.46 15.21
C ILE A 359 1.65 19.79 16.26
N LEU A 360 1.89 18.87 17.20
CA LEU A 360 2.80 19.11 18.32
C LEU A 360 4.26 19.36 17.90
N GLY A 361 4.67 18.82 16.74
CA GLY A 361 6.01 19.00 16.19
C GLY A 361 7.11 18.45 17.09
N GLY A 362 7.69 17.30 16.73
CA GLY A 362 8.99 16.83 17.26
C GLY A 362 9.05 16.41 18.72
N ASP A 363 8.85 17.33 19.66
CA ASP A 363 9.71 17.36 20.85
C ASP A 363 9.03 16.94 22.16
N ASN A 364 7.83 16.34 22.11
CA ASN A 364 7.07 16.07 23.35
C ASN A 364 6.36 14.70 23.37
N LEU A 365 7.10 13.59 23.28
CA LEU A 365 6.56 12.24 23.50
C LEU A 365 5.77 12.12 24.83
N PRO A 366 6.25 12.65 25.97
CA PRO A 366 5.48 12.62 27.21
C PRO A 366 4.11 13.30 27.09
N GLN A 367 4.00 14.40 26.31
CA GLN A 367 2.71 15.06 26.10
C GLN A 367 1.78 14.24 25.20
N VAL A 368 2.32 13.49 24.24
CA VAL A 368 1.53 12.57 23.41
C VAL A 368 1.00 11.41 24.25
N ILE A 369 1.84 10.82 25.12
CA ILE A 369 1.42 9.77 26.04
C ILE A 369 0.39 10.32 27.03
N ASN A 370 0.64 11.50 27.61
CA ASN A 370 -0.30 12.16 28.51
C ASN A 370 -1.64 12.47 27.82
N PHE A 371 -1.61 12.91 26.56
CA PHE A 371 -2.83 13.09 25.77
C PHE A 371 -3.60 11.77 25.58
N ILE A 372 -2.91 10.66 25.30
CA ILE A 372 -3.56 9.35 25.17
C ILE A 372 -4.13 8.87 26.51
N GLU A 373 -3.38 9.01 27.60
CA GLU A 373 -3.72 8.46 28.92
C GLU A 373 -4.70 9.32 29.72
N GLN A 374 -4.60 10.65 29.64
CA GLN A 374 -5.43 11.57 30.42
C GLN A 374 -6.57 12.16 29.59
N ASP A 375 -6.27 12.64 28.37
CA ASP A 375 -7.30 13.30 27.56
C ASP A 375 -8.16 12.29 26.81
N LEU A 376 -7.57 11.23 26.25
CA LEU A 376 -8.32 10.13 25.63
C LEU A 376 -8.65 8.98 26.60
N LYS A 377 -8.12 9.03 27.84
CA LYS A 377 -8.32 8.02 28.90
C LYS A 377 -7.91 6.58 28.56
N ILE A 378 -7.12 6.37 27.51
CA ILE A 378 -6.68 5.04 27.08
C ILE A 378 -5.42 4.64 27.86
N LYS A 379 -5.60 4.15 29.10
CA LYS A 379 -4.49 3.78 29.99
C LYS A 379 -3.67 2.60 29.47
N ASP A 380 -4.32 1.59 28.86
CA ASP A 380 -3.65 0.38 28.33
C ASP A 380 -3.26 0.50 26.84
N TRP A 381 -2.91 1.70 26.38
CA TRP A 381 -2.59 1.94 24.96
C TRP A 381 -1.46 1.04 24.43
N GLY A 382 -0.52 0.64 25.29
CA GLY A 382 0.56 -0.30 24.95
C GLY A 382 0.09 -1.73 24.63
N GLN A 383 -1.10 -2.13 25.07
CA GLN A 383 -1.72 -3.41 24.69
C GLN A 383 -2.52 -3.31 23.38
N ASN A 384 -2.84 -2.10 22.93
CA ASN A 384 -3.45 -1.84 21.64
C ASN A 384 -2.36 -1.66 20.58
N SER A 385 -2.11 -2.70 19.78
CA SER A 385 -1.02 -2.70 18.80
C SER A 385 -1.13 -1.55 17.79
N VAL A 386 -2.33 -1.09 17.45
CA VAL A 386 -2.57 0.01 16.50
C VAL A 386 -2.09 1.35 17.06
N LEU A 387 -2.36 1.63 18.35
CA LEU A 387 -1.89 2.85 19.03
C LEU A 387 -0.40 2.75 19.37
N LEU A 388 0.06 1.61 19.88
CA LEU A 388 1.48 1.35 20.15
C LEU A 388 2.32 1.61 18.90
N ASN A 389 1.90 1.08 17.74
CA ASN A 389 2.57 1.25 16.46
C ASN A 389 2.71 2.73 16.04
N LYS A 390 1.78 3.60 16.45
CA LYS A 390 1.87 5.06 16.23
C LYS A 390 2.85 5.72 17.17
N VAL A 391 2.76 5.39 18.45
CA VAL A 391 3.68 5.91 19.47
C VAL A 391 5.10 5.51 19.09
N LEU A 392 5.36 4.23 18.80
CA LEU A 392 6.67 3.74 18.33
C LEU A 392 7.19 4.52 17.11
N TYR A 393 6.35 4.68 16.09
CA TYR A 393 6.72 5.45 14.90
C TYR A 393 7.09 6.90 15.27
N TYR A 394 6.25 7.59 16.03
CA TYR A 394 6.48 8.98 16.42
C TYR A 394 7.74 9.13 17.29
N SER A 395 7.92 8.25 18.29
CA SER A 395 9.09 8.24 19.16
C SER A 395 10.38 8.07 18.37
N ILE A 396 10.40 7.18 17.39
CA ILE A 396 11.60 6.92 16.59
C ILE A 396 11.85 8.05 15.59
N VAL A 397 10.82 8.61 14.95
CA VAL A 397 11.00 9.74 14.01
C VAL A 397 11.67 10.93 14.68
N ASN A 398 11.29 11.21 15.93
CA ASN A 398 11.76 12.38 16.67
C ASN A 398 12.92 12.10 17.63
N CYS A 399 13.44 10.88 17.65
CA CYS A 399 14.59 10.50 18.47
C CYS A 399 15.83 11.28 18.04
N LYS A 400 16.46 12.03 18.97
CA LYS A 400 17.63 12.86 18.70
C LYS A 400 18.92 12.26 19.25
N LEU A 401 18.84 11.29 20.15
CA LEU A 401 20.03 10.66 20.76
C LEU A 401 20.00 9.12 20.64
N LYS A 402 21.18 8.50 20.57
CA LYS A 402 21.30 7.02 20.59
C LYS A 402 20.77 6.42 21.91
N LEU A 403 21.00 7.11 23.03
CA LEU A 403 20.48 6.76 24.35
C LEU A 403 18.95 6.79 24.39
N GLU A 404 18.31 7.81 23.82
CA GLU A 404 16.84 7.88 23.71
C GLU A 404 16.28 6.70 22.91
N PHE A 405 16.95 6.32 21.82
CA PHE A 405 16.55 5.15 21.04
C PHE A 405 16.65 3.87 21.87
N ARG A 406 17.71 3.73 22.66
CA ARG A 406 17.88 2.60 23.58
C ARG A 406 16.76 2.56 24.62
N GLU A 407 16.38 3.69 25.18
CA GLU A 407 15.24 3.74 26.11
C GLU A 407 13.93 3.34 25.43
N ILE A 408 13.66 3.81 24.22
CA ILE A 408 12.49 3.40 23.42
C ILE A 408 12.52 1.88 23.19
N TRP A 409 13.69 1.33 22.86
CA TRP A 409 13.90 -0.08 22.63
C TRP A 409 13.59 -0.93 23.87
N GLU A 410 14.12 -0.54 25.02
CA GLU A 410 13.93 -1.26 26.28
C GLU A 410 12.48 -1.09 26.82
N LYS A 411 11.98 0.15 26.87
CA LYS A 411 10.68 0.49 27.50
C LYS A 411 9.47 0.15 26.65
N LEU A 412 9.57 0.21 25.31
CA LEU A 412 8.41 0.07 24.41
C LEU A 412 8.50 -1.14 23.48
N ILE A 413 9.68 -1.57 23.04
CA ILE A 413 9.82 -2.66 22.05
C ILE A 413 10.01 -4.01 22.76
N ILE A 414 10.95 -4.09 23.70
CA ILE A 414 11.23 -5.33 24.44
C ILE A 414 10.24 -5.56 25.58
N ASN A 415 9.65 -4.50 26.14
CA ASN A 415 8.79 -4.57 27.32
C ASN A 415 7.65 -5.61 27.19
N PRO A 416 7.55 -6.60 28.09
CA PRO A 416 6.55 -7.68 28.05
C PRO A 416 5.09 -7.20 28.11
N ARG A 417 4.84 -6.01 28.66
CA ARG A 417 3.48 -5.44 28.76
C ARG A 417 2.95 -4.89 27.43
N THR A 418 3.80 -4.75 26.42
CA THR A 418 3.41 -4.21 25.11
C THR A 418 3.02 -5.31 24.14
N LYS A 419 1.95 -5.08 23.37
CA LYS A 419 1.45 -6.03 22.36
C LYS A 419 1.99 -5.66 20.98
N ILE A 420 3.09 -6.30 20.61
CA ILE A 420 3.68 -6.24 19.28
C ILE A 420 2.82 -7.05 18.30
N ASP A 421 2.66 -6.54 17.08
CA ASP A 421 2.03 -7.24 15.96
C ASP A 421 2.94 -7.32 14.73
N LYS A 422 2.44 -7.96 13.67
CA LYS A 422 3.17 -8.13 12.39
C LYS A 422 3.61 -6.81 11.74
N ASP A 423 2.93 -5.71 12.05
CA ASP A 423 3.20 -4.40 11.46
C ASP A 423 4.15 -3.54 12.31
N SER A 424 4.36 -3.88 13.59
CA SER A 424 5.25 -3.15 14.50
C SER A 424 6.66 -3.00 13.95
N MET A 425 7.26 -4.07 13.42
CA MET A 425 8.59 -4.00 12.81
C MET A 425 8.63 -3.02 11.62
N SER A 426 7.61 -3.04 10.76
CA SER A 426 7.50 -2.11 9.65
C SER A 426 7.41 -0.66 10.13
N LYS A 427 6.69 -0.38 11.23
CA LYS A 427 6.55 0.98 11.77
C LYS A 427 7.83 1.49 12.42
N ILE A 428 8.55 0.63 13.14
CA ILE A 428 9.87 0.94 13.70
C ILE A 428 10.85 1.33 12.58
N LEU A 429 10.94 0.51 11.54
CA LEU A 429 11.82 0.77 10.40
C LEU A 429 11.38 1.98 9.57
N LEU A 430 10.08 2.21 9.43
CA LEU A 430 9.55 3.42 8.77
C LEU A 430 9.90 4.68 9.57
N GLY A 431 9.84 4.61 10.90
CA GLY A 431 10.27 5.71 11.78
C GLY A 431 11.76 6.00 11.62
N MET A 432 12.60 4.97 11.69
CA MET A 432 14.05 5.11 11.51
C MET A 432 14.41 5.68 10.13
N LYS A 433 13.70 5.24 9.09
CA LYS A 433 13.88 5.76 7.73
C LYS A 433 13.65 7.28 7.64
N GLN A 434 12.63 7.78 8.35
CA GLN A 434 12.27 9.20 8.34
C GLN A 434 13.08 10.04 9.31
N ASN A 435 13.69 9.43 10.32
CA ASN A 435 14.53 10.13 11.28
C ASN A 435 15.78 10.71 10.57
N GLU A 436 16.04 12.01 10.75
CA GLU A 436 17.17 12.70 10.10
C GLU A 436 18.48 12.61 10.90
N TYR A 437 18.41 12.39 12.20
CA TYR A 437 19.59 12.31 13.08
C TYR A 437 20.49 11.11 12.74
N PHE A 438 19.89 9.96 12.44
CA PHE A 438 20.64 8.73 12.13
C PHE A 438 21.14 8.64 10.69
N ASN A 439 21.09 9.72 9.88
CA ASN A 439 21.43 9.69 8.45
C ASN A 439 22.77 9.02 8.12
N ASN A 440 23.79 9.19 8.97
CA ASN A 440 25.13 8.63 8.73
C ASN A 440 25.26 7.14 9.02
N ASP A 441 24.36 6.55 9.81
CA ASP A 441 24.43 5.16 10.29
C ASP A 441 23.14 4.39 9.92
N LYS A 442 22.29 4.97 9.07
CA LYS A 442 20.87 4.62 8.98
C LYS A 442 20.66 3.19 8.51
N ILE A 443 21.40 2.74 7.49
CA ILE A 443 21.24 1.39 6.94
C ILE A 443 21.73 0.38 7.99
N THR A 444 22.88 0.64 8.60
CA THR A 444 23.43 -0.23 9.65
C THR A 444 22.49 -0.30 10.86
N PHE A 445 21.88 0.80 11.29
CA PHE A 445 20.85 0.81 12.34
C PHE A 445 19.63 -0.01 11.94
N MET A 446 19.11 0.18 10.73
CA MET A 446 17.95 -0.56 10.24
C MET A 446 18.20 -2.08 10.14
N LEU A 447 19.40 -2.48 9.70
CA LEU A 447 19.81 -3.89 9.66
C LEU A 447 19.97 -4.46 11.08
N THR A 448 20.61 -3.72 11.99
CA THR A 448 20.70 -4.10 13.41
C THR A 448 19.32 -4.33 14.02
N ILE A 449 18.39 -3.39 13.81
CA ILE A 449 17.00 -3.50 14.27
C ILE A 449 16.35 -4.77 13.71
N TYR A 450 16.45 -4.99 12.40
CA TYR A 450 15.88 -6.16 11.73
C TYR A 450 16.42 -7.47 12.32
N CYS A 451 17.75 -7.62 12.41
CA CYS A 451 18.38 -8.84 12.91
C CYS A 451 18.03 -9.10 14.38
N LYS A 452 18.05 -8.07 15.24
CA LYS A 452 17.67 -8.21 16.65
C LYS A 452 16.21 -8.57 16.84
N LEU A 453 15.30 -8.00 16.04
CA LEU A 453 13.88 -8.32 16.12
C LEU A 453 13.60 -9.72 15.60
N GLN A 454 14.21 -10.14 14.51
CA GLN A 454 14.09 -11.51 14.00
C GLN A 454 14.51 -12.57 15.04
N ASN A 455 15.58 -12.31 15.79
CA ASN A 455 16.02 -13.21 16.87
C ASN A 455 15.20 -13.08 18.17
N ASN A 456 14.26 -12.14 18.26
CA ASN A 456 13.43 -11.97 19.44
C ASN A 456 12.23 -12.93 19.42
N SER A 457 12.03 -13.70 20.49
CA SER A 457 10.95 -14.69 20.60
C SER A 457 9.53 -14.13 20.41
N LYS A 458 9.31 -12.84 20.66
CA LYS A 458 8.02 -12.17 20.40
C LYS A 458 7.74 -11.95 18.91
N PHE A 459 8.78 -11.73 18.13
CA PHE A 459 8.67 -11.40 16.71
C PHE A 459 8.88 -12.62 15.82
N ASN A 460 9.72 -13.57 16.24
CA ASN A 460 10.05 -14.78 15.48
C ASN A 460 8.85 -15.71 15.22
N LYS A 461 7.74 -15.49 15.94
CA LYS A 461 6.45 -16.20 15.74
C LYS A 461 5.46 -15.44 14.84
N LEU A 462 5.79 -14.23 14.41
CA LEU A 462 4.91 -13.36 13.63
C LEU A 462 5.33 -13.34 12.16
N ASP A 463 4.36 -13.37 11.25
CA ASP A 463 4.64 -13.21 9.82
C ASP A 463 5.29 -11.85 9.54
N THR A 464 6.41 -11.86 8.81
CA THR A 464 7.15 -10.64 8.46
C THR A 464 6.35 -9.81 7.44
N SER A 465 6.05 -8.56 7.78
CA SER A 465 5.38 -7.63 6.85
C SER A 465 6.29 -7.28 5.65
N PRO A 466 5.82 -7.35 4.38
CA PRO A 466 6.63 -7.01 3.20
C PRO A 466 7.19 -5.58 3.22
N TYR A 467 6.56 -4.69 3.98
CA TYR A 467 7.02 -3.33 4.16
C TYR A 467 8.38 -3.24 4.88
N VAL A 468 8.76 -4.24 5.68
CA VAL A 468 10.09 -4.35 6.31
C VAL A 468 11.19 -4.26 5.26
N PHE A 469 11.19 -5.19 4.31
CA PHE A 469 12.15 -5.22 3.20
C PHE A 469 12.04 -3.99 2.31
N ARG A 470 10.81 -3.51 2.07
CA ARG A 470 10.61 -2.27 1.33
C ARG A 470 11.34 -1.10 2.00
N HIS A 471 11.23 -0.93 3.32
CA HIS A 471 11.85 0.19 4.02
C HIS A 471 13.38 0.11 3.98
N ILE A 472 13.95 -1.05 4.32
CA ILE A 472 15.41 -1.28 4.35
C ILE A 472 16.01 -1.05 2.96
N ILE A 473 15.52 -1.78 1.94
CA ILE A 473 16.09 -1.70 0.59
C ILE A 473 15.88 -0.31 -0.02
N THR A 474 14.75 0.35 0.23
CA THR A 474 14.52 1.72 -0.26
C THR A 474 15.51 2.73 0.33
N GLU A 475 16.03 2.47 1.54
CA GLU A 475 17.04 3.31 2.18
C GLU A 475 18.44 3.00 1.67
N ILE A 476 18.78 1.72 1.48
CA ILE A 476 19.99 1.31 0.75
C ILE A 476 20.03 1.96 -0.64
N CYS A 477 18.90 1.99 -1.36
CA CYS A 477 18.83 2.61 -2.68
C CYS A 477 18.70 4.14 -2.67
N ARG A 478 18.55 4.81 -1.51
CA ARG A 478 18.43 6.28 -1.42
C ARG A 478 19.77 6.99 -1.69
N ILE A 479 20.84 6.21 -1.64
CA ILE A 479 22.22 6.68 -1.65
C ILE A 479 22.52 7.60 -2.83
N ALA A 480 22.88 8.84 -2.48
CA ALA A 480 23.38 9.90 -3.37
C ALA A 480 24.83 10.31 -3.02
N GLY A 481 25.58 9.41 -2.39
CA GLY A 481 26.96 9.63 -1.92
C GLY A 481 27.92 8.53 -2.36
N PRO A 482 29.20 8.63 -1.99
CA PRO A 482 30.24 7.64 -2.27
C PRO A 482 30.13 6.46 -1.28
N TYR A 483 29.51 5.37 -1.71
CA TYR A 483 29.41 4.13 -0.94
C TYR A 483 30.05 2.99 -1.73
N GLU A 484 30.52 1.96 -1.04
CA GLU A 484 31.00 0.73 -1.70
C GLU A 484 29.81 -0.06 -2.28
N LEU A 485 29.52 0.20 -3.56
CA LEU A 485 28.35 -0.36 -4.23
C LEU A 485 28.37 -1.88 -4.32
N ASP A 486 29.55 -2.50 -4.31
CA ASP A 486 29.69 -3.96 -4.26
C ASP A 486 29.12 -4.55 -2.97
N LYS A 487 29.52 -4.00 -1.82
CA LYS A 487 29.01 -4.44 -0.51
C LYS A 487 27.51 -4.19 -0.40
N LEU A 488 27.03 -3.02 -0.81
CA LEU A 488 25.60 -2.70 -0.78
C LEU A 488 24.77 -3.55 -1.75
N GLY A 489 25.29 -3.80 -2.95
CA GLY A 489 24.66 -4.67 -3.93
C GLY A 489 24.56 -6.10 -3.42
N LYS A 490 25.59 -6.59 -2.72
CA LYS A 490 25.57 -7.87 -2.02
C LYS A 490 24.52 -7.90 -0.90
N VAL A 491 24.42 -6.86 -0.07
CA VAL A 491 23.37 -6.75 0.97
C VAL A 491 21.97 -6.78 0.33
N ILE A 492 21.73 -6.07 -0.77
CA ILE A 492 20.45 -6.14 -1.48
C ILE A 492 20.17 -7.54 -2.00
N ARG A 493 21.16 -8.21 -2.61
CA ARG A 493 21.01 -9.59 -3.09
C ARG A 493 20.64 -10.52 -1.94
N ILE A 494 21.31 -10.41 -0.80
CA ILE A 494 21.00 -11.19 0.41
C ILE A 494 19.56 -10.94 0.87
N LEU A 495 19.18 -9.67 1.02
CA LEU A 495 17.84 -9.30 1.48
C LEU A 495 16.73 -9.80 0.54
N VAL A 496 16.98 -9.85 -0.77
CA VAL A 496 15.99 -10.30 -1.76
C VAL A 496 15.96 -11.83 -1.90
N HIS A 497 17.11 -12.44 -2.14
CA HIS A 497 17.20 -13.84 -2.54
C HIS A 497 17.23 -14.82 -1.37
N GLU A 498 17.64 -14.39 -0.18
CA GLU A 498 17.65 -15.22 1.03
C GLU A 498 16.51 -14.80 1.96
N GLU A 499 16.62 -13.61 2.57
CA GLU A 499 15.73 -13.20 3.66
C GLU A 499 14.28 -12.99 3.19
N ALA A 500 14.04 -12.13 2.20
CA ALA A 500 12.67 -11.90 1.71
C ALA A 500 12.06 -13.15 1.06
N THR A 501 12.88 -13.95 0.36
CA THR A 501 12.40 -15.18 -0.28
C THR A 501 11.91 -16.18 0.75
N LYS A 502 12.65 -16.37 1.86
CA LYS A 502 12.28 -17.24 2.97
C LYS A 502 11.11 -16.69 3.79
N GLU A 503 11.20 -15.43 4.22
CA GLU A 503 10.23 -14.81 5.13
C GLU A 503 8.87 -14.52 4.48
N LEU A 504 8.85 -14.20 3.18
CA LEU A 504 7.62 -13.89 2.45
C LEU A 504 7.11 -15.06 1.59
N GLY A 505 7.86 -16.16 1.50
CA GLY A 505 7.54 -17.29 0.62
C GLY A 505 7.53 -16.88 -0.86
N LEU A 506 8.55 -16.15 -1.33
CA LEU A 506 8.60 -15.69 -2.72
C LEU A 506 8.90 -16.86 -3.68
N PRO A 507 8.24 -16.94 -4.84
CA PRO A 507 8.52 -17.98 -5.81
C PRO A 507 9.90 -17.83 -6.45
N ILE A 508 10.68 -18.91 -6.44
CA ILE A 508 11.99 -19.01 -7.07
C ILE A 508 11.81 -19.58 -8.49
N GLU A 509 11.09 -18.85 -9.33
CA GLU A 509 11.03 -19.19 -10.76
C GLU A 509 12.27 -18.62 -11.45
N VAL A 510 13.22 -19.50 -11.72
CA VAL A 510 14.29 -19.24 -12.68
C VAL A 510 13.74 -19.56 -14.06
N THR A 511 13.28 -18.56 -14.79
CA THR A 511 13.09 -18.74 -16.23
C THR A 511 14.47 -18.74 -16.86
N LYS A 512 15.06 -19.91 -17.09
CA LYS A 512 16.18 -20.05 -18.03
C LYS A 512 15.59 -19.78 -19.41
N TYR A 513 15.83 -18.60 -19.99
CA TYR A 513 15.84 -18.50 -21.44
C TYR A 513 17.31 -18.63 -21.85
N ILE A 514 17.58 -19.52 -22.79
CA ILE A 514 18.95 -19.80 -23.19
C ILE A 514 19.37 -18.66 -24.11
N LYS A 515 20.08 -17.68 -23.56
CA LYS A 515 21.16 -17.02 -24.27
C LYS A 515 22.37 -17.07 -23.38
N GLU A 516 23.44 -17.63 -23.92
CA GLU A 516 24.76 -17.55 -23.31
C GLU A 516 25.03 -16.10 -22.94
N ASN A 517 25.31 -15.83 -21.67
CA ASN A 517 25.93 -14.57 -21.25
C ASN A 517 27.31 -14.53 -21.90
N VAL A 518 27.38 -14.21 -23.19
CA VAL A 518 28.65 -14.05 -23.89
C VAL A 518 29.27 -12.79 -23.30
N PRO A 519 30.36 -12.88 -22.51
CA PRO A 519 31.07 -11.69 -22.07
C PRO A 519 31.48 -10.89 -23.32
N PRO A 520 31.41 -9.55 -23.29
CA PRO A 520 31.81 -8.75 -24.44
C PRO A 520 33.24 -9.13 -24.86
N ARG A 521 33.44 -9.44 -26.15
CA ARG A 521 34.77 -9.75 -26.68
C ARG A 521 35.71 -8.58 -26.37
N ARG A 522 36.97 -8.87 -25.99
CA ARG A 522 38.00 -7.89 -25.55
C ARG A 522 38.13 -6.63 -26.44
N GLY A 523 37.76 -6.69 -27.72
CA GLY A 523 37.77 -5.57 -28.66
C GLY A 523 36.52 -4.66 -28.67
N GLU A 524 35.42 -5.02 -28.02
CA GLU A 524 34.22 -4.16 -27.93
C GLU A 524 34.31 -3.13 -26.79
N LEU A 525 35.18 -3.35 -25.80
CA LEU A 525 35.32 -2.50 -24.60
C LEU A 525 35.94 -1.12 -24.89
N SER A 526 36.64 -0.96 -26.02
CA SER A 526 37.32 0.29 -26.40
C SER A 526 36.45 1.30 -27.18
N LYS A 527 35.26 0.89 -27.65
CA LYS A 527 34.34 1.72 -28.47
C LYS A 527 32.99 2.03 -27.79
N ILE A 528 32.91 1.87 -26.47
CA ILE A 528 31.65 2.03 -25.71
C ILE A 528 31.64 3.41 -25.03
N ASP A 529 31.08 4.39 -25.73
CA ASP A 529 30.63 5.65 -25.14
C ASP A 529 29.46 5.41 -24.17
N GLU A 530 29.08 6.42 -23.37
CA GLU A 530 27.91 6.44 -22.46
C GLU A 530 26.59 5.88 -23.06
N PHE A 531 26.53 5.69 -24.38
CA PHE A 531 25.38 5.20 -25.15
C PHE A 531 25.22 3.68 -25.22
N ASN A 532 26.24 2.85 -24.93
CA ASN A 532 26.19 1.39 -25.10
C ASN A 532 25.84 0.58 -23.84
N PHE A 533 25.52 1.27 -22.73
CA PHE A 533 25.08 0.68 -21.45
C PHE A 533 23.92 -0.33 -21.58
N LYS A 534 23.09 -0.21 -22.63
CA LYS A 534 21.97 -1.14 -22.90
C LYS A 534 22.38 -2.60 -23.07
N LYS A 535 23.60 -2.88 -23.54
CA LYS A 535 24.12 -4.25 -23.73
C LYS A 535 24.35 -4.99 -22.41
N PHE A 536 24.48 -4.26 -21.30
CA PHE A 536 24.77 -4.82 -19.96
C PHE A 536 23.53 -4.93 -19.08
N ILE A 537 22.34 -4.67 -19.63
CA ILE A 537 21.10 -4.84 -18.90
C ILE A 537 20.70 -6.31 -19.00
N PRO A 538 20.59 -7.05 -17.88
CA PRO A 538 20.16 -8.45 -17.94
C PRO A 538 18.81 -8.55 -18.66
N GLU A 539 18.75 -9.38 -19.70
CA GLU A 539 17.51 -9.66 -20.43
C GLU A 539 16.54 -10.46 -19.55
N GLU A 540 17.09 -11.26 -18.64
CA GLU A 540 16.37 -12.21 -17.81
C GLU A 540 16.58 -11.94 -16.33
N VAL A 541 15.48 -12.04 -15.59
CA VAL A 541 15.43 -11.71 -14.17
C VAL A 541 14.46 -12.68 -13.51
N CYS A 542 14.87 -13.29 -12.40
CA CYS A 542 14.04 -14.19 -11.61
C CYS A 542 12.78 -13.49 -11.05
N GLU A 543 11.72 -14.28 -10.82
CA GLU A 543 10.43 -13.70 -10.42
C GLU A 543 10.44 -13.10 -9.01
N ASN A 544 11.20 -13.67 -8.06
CA ASN A 544 11.36 -13.07 -6.72
C ASN A 544 11.98 -11.66 -6.80
N PHE A 545 13.03 -11.45 -7.61
CA PHE A 545 13.59 -10.10 -7.81
C PHE A 545 12.60 -9.18 -8.54
N LYS A 546 11.83 -9.67 -9.52
CA LYS A 546 10.76 -8.89 -10.17
C LYS A 546 9.67 -8.46 -9.18
N ILE A 547 9.25 -9.34 -8.26
CA ILE A 547 8.29 -9.03 -7.20
C ILE A 547 8.87 -7.93 -6.30
N MET A 548 10.14 -8.05 -5.88
CA MET A 548 10.80 -7.04 -5.06
C MET A 548 10.94 -5.69 -5.79
N LYS A 549 11.25 -5.69 -7.08
CA LYS A 549 11.21 -4.48 -7.93
C LYS A 549 9.84 -3.83 -7.95
N ARG A 550 8.75 -4.61 -8.04
CA ARG A 550 7.36 -4.09 -7.99
C ARG A 550 7.02 -3.54 -6.60
N LEU A 551 7.52 -4.17 -5.53
CA LEU A 551 7.29 -3.75 -4.14
C LEU A 551 8.04 -2.46 -3.78
N ILE A 552 9.30 -2.33 -4.21
CA ILE A 552 10.19 -1.21 -3.88
C ILE A 552 10.00 -0.04 -4.85
N GLY A 553 9.88 -0.32 -6.15
CA GLY A 553 9.66 0.67 -7.19
C GLY A 553 10.94 1.33 -7.71
N LEU A 554 10.83 2.60 -8.09
CA LEU A 554 11.85 3.33 -8.87
C LEU A 554 13.24 3.33 -8.24
N ARG A 555 13.35 3.45 -6.91
CA ARG A 555 14.67 3.52 -6.25
C ARG A 555 15.55 2.29 -6.51
N LEU A 556 14.97 1.08 -6.50
CA LEU A 556 15.73 -0.14 -6.81
C LEU A 556 16.19 -0.15 -8.28
N ASN A 557 15.36 0.34 -9.21
CA ASN A 557 15.76 0.48 -10.62
C ASN A 557 16.92 1.47 -10.77
N SER A 558 16.86 2.64 -10.12
CA SER A 558 17.95 3.61 -10.18
C SER A 558 19.25 3.03 -9.62
N PHE A 559 19.17 2.35 -8.48
CA PHE A 559 20.33 1.70 -7.86
C PHE A 559 20.91 0.60 -8.76
N GLU A 560 20.06 -0.27 -9.32
CA GLU A 560 20.46 -1.32 -10.26
C GLU A 560 21.20 -0.73 -11.47
N GLY A 561 20.72 0.39 -12.02
CA GLY A 561 21.41 1.10 -13.11
C GLY A 561 22.80 1.60 -12.72
N ASN A 562 22.92 2.22 -11.54
CA ASN A 562 24.22 2.66 -11.01
C ASN A 562 25.16 1.47 -10.75
N PHE A 563 24.63 0.38 -10.19
CA PHE A 563 25.37 -0.83 -9.87
C PHE A 563 25.91 -1.54 -11.12
N ILE A 564 25.09 -1.69 -12.17
CA ILE A 564 25.53 -2.24 -13.46
C ILE A 564 26.66 -1.39 -14.06
N TYR A 565 26.51 -0.06 -14.00
CA TYR A 565 27.52 0.85 -14.53
C TYR A 565 28.83 0.76 -13.74
N TYR A 566 28.73 0.69 -12.41
CA TYR A 566 29.86 0.49 -11.52
C TYR A 566 30.61 -0.81 -11.85
N GLN A 567 29.90 -1.94 -11.95
CA GLN A 567 30.52 -3.23 -12.30
C GLN A 567 31.21 -3.19 -13.66
N TRP A 568 30.61 -2.49 -14.63
CA TRP A 568 31.22 -2.31 -15.95
C TRP A 568 32.54 -1.53 -15.89
N ILE A 569 32.61 -0.43 -15.12
CA ILE A 569 33.86 0.31 -14.93
C ILE A 569 34.89 -0.59 -14.25
N LYS A 570 34.48 -1.31 -13.19
CA LYS A 570 35.37 -2.17 -12.42
C LYS A 570 36.01 -3.24 -13.32
N LEU A 571 35.24 -3.91 -14.17
CA LEU A 571 35.77 -4.86 -15.16
C LEU A 571 36.71 -4.24 -16.19
N ARG A 572 36.54 -2.95 -16.52
CA ARG A 572 37.44 -2.26 -17.43
C ARG A 572 38.79 -1.93 -16.78
N LEU A 573 38.78 -1.67 -15.48
CA LEU A 573 39.96 -1.30 -14.70
C LEU A 573 40.71 -2.54 -14.19
N ASP A 574 40.00 -3.53 -13.66
CA ASP A 574 40.56 -4.81 -13.22
C ASP A 574 40.70 -5.75 -14.41
N GLN A 575 41.91 -5.88 -14.95
CA GLN A 575 42.24 -6.73 -16.11
C GLN A 575 42.07 -8.24 -15.86
N ASN A 576 41.69 -8.65 -14.64
CA ASN A 576 41.39 -10.03 -14.28
C ASN A 576 39.91 -10.34 -14.54
N ASN A 577 39.64 -11.42 -15.28
CA ASN A 577 38.33 -11.89 -15.76
C ASN A 577 37.24 -12.06 -14.64
N GLY A 578 36.75 -10.97 -14.08
CA GLY A 578 35.60 -10.98 -13.19
C GLY A 578 34.31 -11.20 -13.97
N ILE A 579 33.40 -12.02 -13.44
CA ILE A 579 32.03 -12.12 -13.94
C ILE A 579 31.22 -10.97 -13.31
N ILE A 580 30.49 -10.20 -14.11
CA ILE A 580 29.51 -9.22 -13.58
C ILE A 580 28.46 -10.01 -12.81
N LYS A 581 28.40 -9.81 -11.49
CA LYS A 581 27.28 -10.27 -10.69
C LYS A 581 26.20 -9.20 -10.67
N TYR A 582 25.05 -9.47 -11.26
CA TYR A 582 23.88 -8.60 -11.21
C TYR A 582 23.12 -8.76 -9.90
N LEU A 583 22.30 -7.77 -9.56
CA LEU A 583 21.41 -7.85 -8.39
C LEU A 583 20.35 -8.95 -8.52
N SER A 584 20.10 -9.42 -9.74
CA SER A 584 19.19 -10.53 -10.04
C SER A 584 19.82 -11.91 -9.91
N ASP A 585 21.15 -11.99 -9.76
CA ASP A 585 21.86 -13.25 -9.74
C ASP A 585 21.73 -13.95 -8.40
N SER A 586 21.56 -15.28 -8.43
CA SER A 586 21.47 -16.13 -7.24
C SER A 586 22.68 -15.94 -6.33
N LEU A 587 22.46 -16.09 -5.02
CA LEU A 587 23.53 -16.02 -4.02
C LEU A 587 24.45 -17.24 -4.11
N THR A 588 25.72 -17.05 -3.82
CA THR A 588 26.66 -18.15 -3.58
C THR A 588 26.62 -18.59 -2.12
N GLU A 589 27.00 -19.84 -1.83
CA GLU A 589 27.04 -20.36 -0.44
C GLU A 589 27.94 -19.51 0.46
N LYS A 590 29.08 -19.03 -0.06
CA LYS A 590 29.98 -18.11 0.64
C LYS A 590 29.28 -16.80 1.02
N GLU A 591 28.46 -16.23 0.13
CA GLU A 591 27.71 -15.01 0.41
C GLU A 591 26.67 -15.23 1.53
N ILE A 592 26.05 -16.41 1.57
CA ILE A 592 25.11 -16.81 2.62
C ILE A 592 25.82 -16.98 3.96
N GLN A 593 26.97 -17.66 4.00
CA GLN A 593 27.75 -17.86 5.22
C GLN A 593 28.25 -16.54 5.83
N GLU A 594 28.81 -15.66 4.99
CA GLU A 594 29.24 -14.33 5.42
C GLU A 594 28.09 -13.50 5.98
N TRP A 595 26.90 -13.62 5.40
CA TRP A 595 25.69 -12.98 5.94
C TRP A 595 25.32 -13.52 7.32
N GLN A 596 25.36 -14.84 7.54
CA GLN A 596 25.04 -15.41 8.85
C GLN A 596 26.01 -14.92 9.93
N ILE A 597 27.30 -14.80 9.61
CA ILE A 597 28.30 -14.24 10.53
C ILE A 597 27.95 -12.79 10.87
N LEU A 598 27.69 -11.95 9.85
CA LEU A 598 27.33 -10.55 10.05
C LEU A 598 26.02 -10.42 10.85
N LYS A 599 25.01 -11.26 10.56
CA LYS A 599 23.73 -11.29 11.27
C LYS A 599 23.93 -11.57 12.77
N ASN A 600 24.76 -12.53 13.12
CA ASN A 600 25.08 -12.85 14.51
C ASN A 600 25.79 -11.69 15.22
N GLN A 601 26.73 -11.03 14.54
CA GLN A 601 27.41 -9.85 15.07
C GLN A 601 26.45 -8.67 15.32
N LEU A 602 25.56 -8.39 14.36
CA LEU A 602 24.54 -7.33 14.47
C LEU A 602 23.52 -7.59 15.58
N VAL A 603 23.28 -8.85 15.95
CA VAL A 603 22.38 -9.21 17.05
C VAL A 603 23.00 -8.89 18.41
N GLN A 604 24.30 -9.16 18.56
CA GLN A 604 25.02 -9.01 19.83
C GLN A 604 25.42 -7.56 20.14
N ILE A 605 25.49 -6.70 19.12
CA ILE A 605 26.02 -5.35 19.28
C ILE A 605 25.07 -4.41 20.04
N ASN A 606 25.60 -3.48 20.84
CA ASN A 606 24.83 -2.36 21.38
C ASN A 606 24.57 -1.28 20.33
N PHE A 607 23.43 -0.57 20.43
CA PHE A 607 23.06 0.48 19.47
C PHE A 607 24.08 1.62 19.39
N ASP A 608 24.79 1.90 20.48
CA ASP A 608 25.84 2.92 20.52
C ASP A 608 27.06 2.55 19.66
N GLN A 609 27.29 1.26 19.44
CA GLN A 609 28.45 0.74 18.72
C GLN A 609 28.17 0.44 17.24
N VAL A 610 26.94 0.65 16.77
CA VAL A 610 26.49 0.28 15.41
C VAL A 610 27.39 0.86 14.32
N SER A 611 27.95 2.05 14.55
CA SER A 611 28.87 2.71 13.62
C SER A 611 30.13 1.88 13.27
N LYS A 612 30.49 0.86 14.06
CA LYS A 612 31.63 -0.04 13.77
C LYS A 612 31.40 -0.95 12.55
N PHE A 613 30.14 -1.20 12.17
CA PHE A 613 29.79 -2.13 11.09
C PHE A 613 29.60 -1.46 9.74
N LYS A 614 29.75 -0.14 9.68
CA LYS A 614 29.55 0.63 8.45
C LYS A 614 30.43 0.15 7.31
N GLU A 615 31.71 -0.06 7.59
CA GLU A 615 32.69 -0.51 6.58
C GLU A 615 32.33 -1.89 6.03
N GLN A 616 31.82 -2.80 6.87
CA GLN A 616 31.43 -4.14 6.47
C GLN A 616 30.17 -4.15 5.60
N ILE A 617 29.26 -3.20 5.80
CA ILE A 617 28.03 -3.04 5.01
C ILE A 617 28.25 -2.17 3.76
N GLY A 618 29.34 -1.40 3.71
CA GLY A 618 29.65 -0.48 2.61
C GLY A 618 29.13 0.95 2.83
N GLU A 619 28.83 1.34 4.07
CA GLU A 619 28.48 2.71 4.48
C GLU A 619 29.68 3.67 4.60
N VAL A 620 30.91 3.22 4.34
CA VAL A 620 32.15 4.03 4.40
C VAL A 620 32.86 3.99 3.05
N ILE A 621 33.57 5.10 2.75
CA ILE A 621 34.35 5.31 1.53
C ILE A 621 35.65 4.49 1.59
N ASN A 622 35.84 3.57 0.64
CA ASN A 622 37.18 3.09 0.27
C ASN A 622 37.44 3.14 -1.25
N GLU A 623 36.44 3.49 -2.07
CA GLU A 623 36.50 3.29 -3.52
C GLU A 623 36.52 4.60 -4.33
N THR A 624 37.35 4.62 -5.36
CA THR A 624 37.70 5.76 -6.23
C THR A 624 36.81 5.90 -7.47
N ILE A 625 35.87 4.98 -7.70
CA ILE A 625 35.06 4.94 -8.93
C ILE A 625 33.90 5.94 -8.86
N SER A 626 34.00 7.01 -9.66
CA SER A 626 32.94 8.03 -9.78
C SER A 626 31.86 7.62 -10.78
N ILE A 627 30.59 7.63 -10.37
CA ILE A 627 29.44 7.35 -11.24
C ILE A 627 28.85 8.67 -11.74
N PRO A 628 28.70 8.87 -13.06
CA PRO A 628 28.07 10.05 -13.61
C PRO A 628 26.64 10.25 -13.10
N ARG A 629 26.29 11.50 -12.79
CA ARG A 629 24.93 11.85 -12.35
C ARG A 629 23.91 11.49 -13.45
N GLY A 630 22.83 10.83 -13.06
CA GLY A 630 21.70 10.52 -13.94
C GLY A 630 21.78 9.18 -14.68
N ILE A 631 22.81 8.35 -14.47
CA ILE A 631 22.87 6.98 -15.00
C ILE A 631 21.66 6.15 -14.53
N GLY A 632 21.40 6.13 -13.22
CA GLY A 632 20.21 5.48 -12.67
C GLY A 632 18.91 5.97 -13.31
N THR A 633 18.75 7.28 -13.53
CA THR A 633 17.56 7.84 -14.21
C THR A 633 17.49 7.44 -15.69
N LYS A 634 18.62 7.34 -16.39
CA LYS A 634 18.67 6.79 -17.76
C LYS A 634 18.22 5.33 -17.76
N TYR A 635 18.68 4.52 -16.81
CA TYR A 635 18.25 3.13 -16.62
C TYR A 635 16.75 3.01 -16.37
N GLU A 636 16.21 3.81 -15.45
CA GLU A 636 14.79 3.87 -15.15
C GLU A 636 13.96 4.15 -16.41
N LYS A 637 14.37 5.13 -17.23
CA LYS A 637 13.69 5.43 -18.51
C LYS A 637 13.72 4.25 -19.47
N ILE A 638 14.85 3.52 -19.54
CA ILE A 638 14.97 2.31 -20.38
C ILE A 638 14.02 1.22 -19.88
N GLN A 639 14.00 0.94 -18.58
CA GLN A 639 13.11 -0.06 -17.98
C GLN A 639 11.64 0.32 -18.16
N PHE A 640 11.30 1.60 -17.99
CA PHE A 640 9.95 2.10 -18.21
C PHE A 640 9.53 1.99 -19.69
N ALA A 641 10.46 2.23 -20.63
CA ALA A 641 10.22 2.01 -22.05
C ALA A 641 10.04 0.52 -22.39
N LYS A 642 10.85 -0.39 -21.82
CA LYS A 642 10.69 -1.85 -21.96
C LYS A 642 9.32 -2.29 -21.44
N LEU A 643 8.93 -1.84 -20.25
CA LEU A 643 7.64 -2.13 -19.64
C LEU A 643 6.49 -1.62 -20.52
N ASN A 644 6.48 -0.34 -20.90
CA ASN A 644 5.43 0.21 -21.77
C ASN A 644 5.34 -0.51 -23.12
N LYS A 645 6.46 -0.94 -23.69
CA LYS A 645 6.48 -1.73 -24.93
C LYS A 645 5.84 -3.10 -24.72
N SER A 646 6.11 -3.77 -23.59
CA SER A 646 5.42 -5.01 -23.20
C SER A 646 3.92 -4.78 -22.99
N GLU A 647 3.53 -3.75 -22.23
CA GLU A 647 2.11 -3.43 -21.98
C GLU A 647 1.37 -3.17 -23.30
N LEU A 648 2.01 -2.46 -24.22
CA LEU A 648 1.46 -2.16 -25.52
C LEU A 648 1.28 -3.44 -26.33
N ARG A 649 2.29 -4.31 -26.39
CA ARG A 649 2.20 -5.61 -27.08
C ARG A 649 1.06 -6.46 -26.55
N ASP A 650 0.97 -6.62 -25.23
CA ASP A 650 -0.10 -7.41 -24.59
C ASP A 650 -1.49 -6.88 -24.96
N LYS A 651 -1.66 -5.55 -25.01
CA LYS A 651 -2.91 -4.91 -25.45
C LYS A 651 -3.22 -5.12 -26.93
N LEU A 652 -2.21 -5.12 -27.80
CA LEU A 652 -2.42 -5.42 -29.22
C LEU A 652 -2.85 -6.87 -29.42
N TYR A 653 -2.27 -7.80 -28.67
CA TYR A 653 -2.73 -9.17 -28.69
C TYR A 653 -4.19 -9.29 -28.24
N GLN A 654 -4.57 -8.59 -27.17
CA GLN A 654 -5.97 -8.52 -26.72
C GLN A 654 -6.91 -7.98 -27.79
N ILE A 655 -6.50 -6.92 -28.51
CA ILE A 655 -7.31 -6.32 -29.57
C ILE A 655 -7.41 -7.27 -30.78
N ASN A 656 -6.31 -7.89 -31.19
CA ASN A 656 -6.26 -8.74 -32.38
C ASN A 656 -6.95 -10.10 -32.19
N GLN A 657 -6.86 -10.70 -31.00
CA GLN A 657 -7.49 -11.99 -30.71
C GLN A 657 -8.97 -11.85 -30.34
N GLY A 658 -9.40 -10.65 -29.94
CA GLY A 658 -10.67 -10.45 -29.27
C GLY A 658 -10.51 -10.46 -27.74
N PRO A 659 -11.12 -9.49 -27.01
CA PRO A 659 -10.94 -9.38 -25.56
C PRO A 659 -11.38 -10.61 -24.77
N LYS A 660 -12.42 -11.31 -25.26
CA LYS A 660 -13.00 -12.48 -24.60
C LYS A 660 -12.12 -13.71 -24.79
N GLU A 661 -11.70 -13.99 -26.01
CA GLU A 661 -10.85 -15.12 -26.39
C GLU A 661 -9.48 -15.03 -25.70
N TYR A 662 -8.88 -13.83 -25.69
CA TYR A 662 -7.63 -13.60 -24.96
C TYR A 662 -7.80 -13.83 -23.45
N PHE A 663 -8.90 -13.35 -22.88
CA PHE A 663 -9.18 -13.51 -21.45
C PHE A 663 -9.34 -14.99 -21.09
N GLU A 664 -10.12 -15.76 -21.84
CA GLU A 664 -10.32 -17.19 -21.63
C GLU A 664 -9.00 -17.98 -21.76
N LEU A 665 -8.17 -17.65 -22.76
CA LEU A 665 -6.85 -18.24 -22.92
C LEU A 665 -5.97 -17.96 -21.69
N GLN A 666 -5.92 -16.71 -21.22
CA GLN A 666 -5.15 -16.36 -20.02
C GLN A 666 -5.66 -17.06 -18.75
N MET A 667 -6.98 -17.23 -18.62
CA MET A 667 -7.56 -17.97 -17.48
C MET A 667 -7.14 -19.44 -17.51
N LYS A 668 -7.13 -20.08 -18.69
CA LYS A 668 -6.66 -21.48 -18.87
C LYS A 668 -5.15 -21.62 -18.68
N GLU A 669 -4.34 -20.78 -19.33
CA GLU A 669 -2.87 -20.82 -19.22
C GLU A 669 -2.39 -20.65 -17.77
N ARG A 670 -3.11 -19.87 -16.97
CA ARG A 670 -2.79 -19.65 -15.55
C ARG A 670 -3.40 -20.68 -14.61
N GLY A 671 -4.20 -21.63 -15.13
CA GLY A 671 -4.88 -22.66 -14.33
C GLY A 671 -5.97 -22.09 -13.43
N ILE A 672 -6.57 -20.94 -13.81
CA ILE A 672 -7.63 -20.30 -13.04
C ILE A 672 -8.99 -20.95 -13.36
N ILE A 673 -9.16 -21.39 -14.60
CA ILE A 673 -10.27 -22.20 -15.08
C ILE A 673 -9.68 -23.48 -15.68
N TYR A 674 -10.32 -24.61 -15.39
CA TYR A 674 -10.05 -25.93 -15.97
C TYR A 674 -10.94 -26.17 -17.17
#